data_AF-B6WAK8-F1
#
_entry.id   AF-B6WAK8-F1
#
_cell.length_a   1.000
_cell.length_b   1.000
_cell.length_c   1.000
_cell.angle_alpha   90.00
_cell.angle_beta   90.00
_cell.angle_gamma   90.00
#
_symmetry.space_group_name_H-M   'P 1'
#
loop_
_entity.id
_entity.type
_entity.pdbx_description
1 polymer ?
#
loop_
_entity_poly.entity_id
_entity_poly.type
_entity_poly.pdbx_seq_one_letter_code
_entity_poly.pdbx_strand_id
1 'polypeptide(L)'
;MEGKKVDKGSNYTVLPNDFKAPDDTQEFDTWEVNGEKVAPGTEIKVDDNTVIKALWKKIQVNVTYDANGGSGTMEGKKVDKGSDYTVLPNGFKSPDDTQEFSHWEIDGKEVEANKAIKIDKDTKIKAIWKDIEYKVTFNGNTGTGSMPEKLVKKGNEYELPANRFTAPENKIFSHWKIGNEDKNPGDKITVNGDTEVIAIWKDIKVKVSYNSNGGSGTMDGAELTKGSTYKLSSNKFTAPANKEFAGWKIGEKEYAPDAEIIVNEDTTVKAIWKDKTPETPPVENYTVSFKTETGATGTMLDQTVAKGKYTLPNPTFTAEKGKEFAGWKVGEGTDLKTVGSEIDITGNVTLTAVWKGEVTETVKVSYDANGGSGTMEGKELTKGSTYKLLANGFTAPENKEFDTWEVNGEKLSPNSKITVDKDTVIKAIWKNKIPETPPVENYTVSFKTEAGATGTMLDQTVAKGKYTLPNPTFTAEKGKEFAGWRVGEGTDLKTVGSEIDITGNVTLTAVWKGDEPETPPATETFKVSYDANGGSGTMTGAELKKGSTYKLLANGFKAPDKKKFKGWKIGETEYAAGDEITVNENTTVTAIWEDITTDPSTPDSGTNPDQGGDKPNPGTRPGEGDNPDKPGTRPGEGDNPDKPGTRPGEGDNPENPDKPGENPRPRTKPNGGENISKPKPDDDKITKKPEDNKENSLNNRKVQVTRTKDVKENVQTGVESLGKIGGILSAAIAGLFASKKRKNNKFY
;
A
#
# COMPACT_ATOMS: atom_id res chain seq x y z
N MET A 1 -71.71 28.88 59.31
CA MET A 1 -73.05 29.46 59.55
C MET A 1 -73.68 28.80 60.76
N GLU A 2 -74.52 29.55 61.49
CA GLU A 2 -75.33 29.03 62.59
C GLU A 2 -76.73 28.62 62.10
N GLY A 3 -77.38 27.70 62.81
CA GLY A 3 -78.75 27.27 62.48
C GLY A 3 -79.79 28.31 62.90
N LYS A 4 -80.79 28.57 62.04
CA LYS A 4 -81.89 29.51 62.31
C LYS A 4 -83.15 28.75 62.75
N LYS A 5 -83.83 29.24 63.78
CA LYS A 5 -85.20 28.82 64.11
C LYS A 5 -86.20 29.59 63.27
N VAL A 6 -87.17 28.88 62.70
CA VAL A 6 -88.27 29.42 61.90
C VAL A 6 -89.56 28.69 62.26
N ASP A 7 -90.73 29.31 62.02
CA ASP A 7 -92.01 28.66 62.29
C ASP A 7 -92.30 27.55 61.27
N LYS A 8 -92.90 26.44 61.72
CA LYS A 8 -93.23 25.31 60.84
C LYS A 8 -94.18 25.75 59.71
N GLY A 9 -93.77 25.51 58.48
CA GLY A 9 -94.49 25.90 57.26
C GLY A 9 -94.22 27.33 56.78
N SER A 10 -93.32 28.07 57.43
CA SER A 10 -92.86 29.38 56.94
C SER A 10 -91.81 29.26 55.83
N ASN A 11 -91.62 30.36 55.08
CA ASN A 11 -90.57 30.47 54.08
C ASN A 11 -89.24 30.87 54.73
N TYR A 12 -88.15 30.24 54.28
CA TYR A 12 -86.78 30.57 54.64
C TYR A 12 -85.96 30.84 53.37
N THR A 13 -85.36 32.03 53.29
CA THR A 13 -84.42 32.37 52.22
C THR A 13 -83.07 31.69 52.47
N VAL A 14 -82.64 30.83 51.54
CA VAL A 14 -81.33 30.17 51.61
C VAL A 14 -80.22 31.20 51.46
N LEU A 15 -79.24 31.21 52.37
CA LEU A 15 -78.20 32.24 52.43
C LEU A 15 -77.12 32.06 51.34
N PRO A 16 -76.37 33.13 50.99
CA PRO A 16 -75.10 33.02 50.26
C PRO A 16 -74.12 32.09 50.97
N ASN A 17 -73.25 31.40 50.23
CA ASN A 17 -72.23 30.56 50.83
C ASN A 17 -71.17 31.39 51.59
N ASP A 18 -70.85 30.94 52.80
CA ASP A 18 -69.84 31.46 53.72
C ASP A 18 -68.99 30.31 54.33
N PHE A 19 -69.17 29.08 53.83
CA PHE A 19 -68.21 28.01 54.09
C PHE A 19 -66.99 28.19 53.20
N LYS A 20 -65.80 27.86 53.73
CA LYS A 20 -64.61 27.62 52.92
C LYS A 20 -64.77 26.27 52.18
N ALA A 21 -64.24 26.20 50.98
CA ALA A 21 -64.16 24.93 50.23
C ALA A 21 -63.33 23.89 51.01
N PRO A 22 -63.57 22.57 50.78
CA PRO A 22 -62.82 21.51 51.45
C PRO A 22 -61.31 21.59 51.19
N ASP A 23 -60.93 22.04 50.00
CA ASP A 23 -59.57 22.29 49.52
C ASP A 23 -59.61 23.40 48.45
N ASP A 24 -58.47 23.78 47.89
CA ASP A 24 -58.37 24.85 46.88
C ASP A 24 -58.61 24.36 45.43
N THR A 25 -58.95 23.09 45.23
CA THR A 25 -59.33 22.50 43.93
C THR A 25 -60.83 22.58 43.67
N GLN A 26 -61.62 22.97 44.67
CA GLN A 26 -63.08 22.99 44.63
C GLN A 26 -63.65 24.40 44.79
N GLU A 27 -64.77 24.66 44.12
CA GLU A 27 -65.59 25.86 44.28
C GLU A 27 -67.03 25.49 44.65
N PHE A 28 -67.75 26.43 45.26
CA PHE A 28 -69.15 26.23 45.62
C PHE A 28 -70.01 26.08 44.36
N ASP A 29 -70.78 24.99 44.28
CA ASP A 29 -71.72 24.77 43.18
C ASP A 29 -73.09 25.38 43.53
N THR A 30 -73.71 24.89 44.59
CA THR A 30 -75.07 25.23 45.02
C THR A 30 -75.36 24.61 46.39
N TRP A 31 -76.55 24.82 46.94
CA TRP A 31 -77.02 24.08 48.12
C TRP A 31 -77.80 22.83 47.74
N GLU A 32 -77.73 21.80 48.57
CA GLU A 32 -78.66 20.68 48.59
C GLU A 32 -79.69 20.91 49.72
N VAL A 33 -80.97 20.82 49.38
CA VAL A 33 -82.10 20.87 50.34
C VAL A 33 -83.02 19.70 50.01
N ASN A 34 -83.21 18.77 50.96
CA ASN A 34 -84.09 17.59 50.78
C ASN A 34 -83.78 16.74 49.53
N GLY A 35 -82.53 16.75 49.05
CA GLY A 35 -82.08 16.05 47.84
C GLY A 35 -82.15 16.87 46.53
N GLU A 36 -82.69 18.09 46.55
CA GLU A 36 -82.77 18.98 45.39
C GLU A 36 -81.70 20.09 45.44
N LYS A 37 -81.26 20.55 44.26
CA LYS A 37 -80.30 21.66 44.12
C LYS A 37 -81.01 23.00 44.22
N VAL A 38 -80.59 23.84 45.17
CA VAL A 38 -81.23 25.13 45.50
C VAL A 38 -80.21 26.27 45.46
N ALA A 39 -80.44 27.27 44.61
CA ALA A 39 -79.57 28.42 44.48
C ALA A 39 -79.64 29.33 45.73
N PRO A 40 -78.52 29.97 46.15
CA PRO A 40 -78.56 31.03 47.16
C PRO A 40 -79.58 32.12 46.82
N GLY A 41 -80.30 32.61 47.83
CA GLY A 41 -81.38 33.59 47.69
C GLY A 41 -82.76 32.99 47.40
N THR A 42 -82.86 31.67 47.14
CA THR A 42 -84.15 31.00 46.92
C THR A 42 -84.92 30.85 48.23
N GLU A 43 -86.23 31.11 48.25
CA GLU A 43 -87.09 30.74 49.37
C GLU A 43 -87.48 29.27 49.33
N ILE A 44 -87.25 28.55 50.43
CA ILE A 44 -87.73 27.19 50.67
C ILE A 44 -88.77 27.18 51.79
N LYS A 45 -89.76 26.28 51.72
CA LYS A 45 -90.73 26.09 52.80
C LYS A 45 -90.19 25.08 53.82
N VAL A 46 -90.21 25.44 55.10
CA VAL A 46 -89.62 24.62 56.17
C VAL A 46 -90.72 23.92 56.98
N ASP A 47 -91.13 22.74 56.52
CA ASP A 47 -92.19 21.94 57.18
C ASP A 47 -91.67 20.98 58.27
N ASP A 48 -90.36 20.78 58.37
CA ASP A 48 -89.68 20.01 59.44
C ASP A 48 -88.20 20.47 59.56
N ASN A 49 -87.44 19.87 60.48
CA ASN A 49 -86.00 20.06 60.65
C ASN A 49 -85.23 19.81 59.33
N THR A 50 -84.90 20.87 58.62
CA THR A 50 -84.26 20.82 57.30
C THR A 50 -82.75 21.00 57.43
N VAL A 51 -81.96 20.09 56.84
CA VAL A 51 -80.50 20.24 56.71
C VAL A 51 -80.19 20.78 55.31
N ILE A 52 -79.46 21.89 55.26
CA ILE A 52 -78.97 22.51 54.03
C ILE A 52 -77.48 22.18 53.91
N LYS A 53 -77.06 21.47 52.86
CA LYS A 53 -75.66 21.07 52.64
C LYS A 53 -75.04 21.87 51.52
N ALA A 54 -73.79 22.32 51.67
CA ALA A 54 -73.04 22.91 50.57
C ALA A 54 -72.61 21.79 49.60
N LEU A 55 -72.95 21.93 48.32
CA LEU A 55 -72.39 21.10 47.25
C LEU A 55 -71.19 21.83 46.63
N TRP A 56 -70.11 21.07 46.45
CA TRP A 56 -68.86 21.54 45.89
C TRP A 56 -68.65 20.87 44.53
N LYS A 57 -68.11 21.63 43.57
CA LYS A 57 -67.67 21.13 42.27
C LYS A 57 -66.18 21.40 42.13
N LYS A 58 -65.49 20.54 41.39
CA LYS A 58 -64.07 20.75 41.07
C LYS A 58 -63.92 21.89 40.08
N ILE A 59 -62.91 22.73 40.31
CA ILE A 59 -62.46 23.77 39.39
C ILE A 59 -61.79 23.06 38.21
N GLN A 60 -62.20 23.39 36.99
CA GLN A 60 -61.56 22.90 35.77
C GLN A 60 -60.55 23.92 35.22
N VAL A 61 -59.41 23.41 34.79
CA VAL A 61 -58.30 24.17 34.19
C VAL A 61 -57.90 23.54 32.86
N ASN A 62 -57.35 24.36 31.97
CA ASN A 62 -57.04 24.01 30.59
C ASN A 62 -55.55 23.67 30.42
N VAL A 63 -55.25 22.50 29.86
CA VAL A 63 -53.94 22.19 29.30
C VAL A 63 -53.97 22.44 27.80
N THR A 64 -53.02 23.22 27.29
CA THR A 64 -52.91 23.58 25.86
C THR A 64 -51.50 23.36 25.35
N TYR A 65 -51.36 22.98 24.09
CA TYR A 65 -50.07 22.82 23.42
C TYR A 65 -49.82 23.97 22.46
N ASP A 66 -48.59 24.47 22.43
CA ASP A 66 -48.13 25.54 21.55
C ASP A 66 -46.98 25.03 20.69
N ALA A 67 -47.15 25.08 19.37
CA ALA A 67 -46.16 24.61 18.41
C ALA A 67 -44.88 25.47 18.39
N ASN A 68 -44.94 26.70 18.92
CA ASN A 68 -43.80 27.59 19.10
C ASN A 68 -42.94 27.75 17.82
N GLY A 69 -43.60 28.11 16.72
CA GLY A 69 -42.99 28.20 15.37
C GLY A 69 -43.13 26.93 14.52
N GLY A 70 -43.34 25.77 15.14
CA GLY A 70 -43.72 24.54 14.45
C GLY A 70 -45.14 24.60 13.85
N SER A 71 -45.54 23.53 13.16
CA SER A 71 -46.83 23.46 12.47
C SER A 71 -47.64 22.20 12.82
N GLY A 72 -48.97 22.29 12.65
CA GLY A 72 -49.93 21.26 13.05
C GLY A 72 -50.75 21.68 14.28
N THR A 73 -51.51 20.73 14.81
CA THR A 73 -52.41 20.95 15.95
C THR A 73 -52.35 19.75 16.89
N MET A 74 -52.28 20.01 18.20
CA MET A 74 -52.45 18.99 19.24
C MET A 74 -53.67 19.34 20.09
N GLU A 75 -54.44 18.33 20.48
CA GLU A 75 -55.66 18.52 21.26
C GLU A 75 -55.31 18.88 22.71
N GLY A 76 -55.80 20.03 23.17
CA GLY A 76 -55.76 20.42 24.58
C GLY A 76 -56.80 19.66 25.41
N LYS A 77 -56.67 19.67 26.74
CA LYS A 77 -57.58 18.95 27.63
C LYS A 77 -58.02 19.82 28.80
N LYS A 78 -59.30 19.77 29.16
CA LYS A 78 -59.79 20.24 30.46
C LYS A 78 -59.60 19.16 31.51
N VAL A 79 -58.98 19.52 32.63
CA VAL A 79 -58.70 18.63 33.75
C VAL A 79 -59.12 19.29 35.06
N ASP A 80 -59.34 18.48 36.09
CA ASP A 80 -59.58 18.99 37.44
C ASP A 80 -58.31 19.67 37.97
N LYS A 81 -58.44 20.81 38.64
CA LYS A 81 -57.31 21.47 39.30
C LYS A 81 -56.66 20.51 40.32
N GLY A 82 -55.33 20.46 40.36
CA GLY A 82 -54.55 19.59 41.24
C GLY A 82 -54.49 18.12 40.81
N SER A 83 -55.11 17.75 39.69
CA SER A 83 -54.96 16.42 39.09
C SER A 83 -53.63 16.26 38.34
N ASP A 84 -53.22 15.01 38.16
CA ASP A 84 -52.03 14.66 37.39
C ASP A 84 -52.38 14.53 35.90
N TYR A 85 -51.53 15.10 35.06
CA TYR A 85 -51.66 15.09 33.60
C TYR A 85 -50.38 14.57 32.96
N THR A 86 -50.49 13.59 32.07
CA THR A 86 -49.36 13.07 31.28
C THR A 86 -49.12 13.96 30.06
N VAL A 87 -47.95 14.58 29.99
CA VAL A 87 -47.51 15.36 28.82
C VAL A 87 -47.44 14.44 27.59
N LEU A 88 -48.06 14.84 26.49
CA LEU A 88 -48.14 14.01 25.28
C LEU A 88 -46.81 14.02 24.50
N PRO A 89 -46.50 12.97 23.71
CA PRO A 89 -45.48 13.01 22.67
C PRO A 89 -45.72 14.17 21.69
N ASN A 90 -44.65 14.70 21.10
CA ASN A 90 -44.76 15.73 20.08
C ASN A 90 -45.54 15.26 18.84
N GLY A 91 -46.67 15.93 18.57
CA GLY A 91 -47.47 15.77 17.35
C GLY A 91 -47.28 16.90 16.32
N PHE A 92 -46.48 17.92 16.63
CA PHE A 92 -46.16 19.00 15.70
C PHE A 92 -45.05 18.61 14.72
N LYS A 93 -45.09 19.19 13.53
CA LYS A 93 -43.94 19.25 12.62
C LYS A 93 -43.06 20.44 13.02
N SER A 94 -41.75 20.31 12.77
CA SER A 94 -40.76 21.36 12.97
C SER A 94 -41.08 22.63 12.17
N PRO A 95 -40.50 23.79 12.54
CA PRO A 95 -40.70 25.05 11.82
C PRO A 95 -40.26 24.97 10.36
N ASP A 96 -39.18 24.24 10.12
CA ASP A 96 -38.57 23.94 8.82
C ASP A 96 -37.92 22.54 8.87
N ASP A 97 -37.30 22.10 7.78
CA ASP A 97 -36.65 20.79 7.71
C ASP A 97 -35.20 20.77 8.25
N THR A 98 -34.69 21.90 8.76
CA THR A 98 -33.35 22.03 9.36
C THR A 98 -33.36 21.83 10.88
N GLN A 99 -34.54 21.75 11.50
CA GLN A 99 -34.73 21.60 12.94
C GLN A 99 -35.46 20.30 13.30
N GLU A 100 -35.21 19.78 14.49
CA GLU A 100 -35.93 18.65 15.08
C GLU A 100 -36.44 18.97 16.50
N PHE A 101 -37.40 18.18 17.00
CA PHE A 101 -37.96 18.37 18.34
C PHE A 101 -36.90 18.06 19.40
N SER A 102 -36.75 18.97 20.36
CA SER A 102 -35.86 18.80 21.52
C SER A 102 -36.64 18.30 22.74
N HIS A 103 -37.55 19.13 23.25
CA HIS A 103 -38.31 18.86 24.48
C HIS A 103 -39.54 19.77 24.57
N TRP A 104 -40.35 19.62 25.62
CA TRP A 104 -41.39 20.57 25.98
C TRP A 104 -40.87 21.61 26.99
N GLU A 105 -41.36 22.84 26.92
CA GLU A 105 -41.18 23.88 27.94
C GLU A 105 -42.51 24.15 28.65
N ILE A 106 -42.49 24.20 29.98
CA ILE A 106 -43.60 24.68 30.82
C ILE A 106 -43.04 25.70 31.81
N ASP A 107 -43.60 26.92 31.82
CA ASP A 107 -43.15 28.03 32.67
C ASP A 107 -41.62 28.27 32.67
N GLY A 108 -40.97 28.08 31.51
CA GLY A 108 -39.51 28.25 31.35
C GLY A 108 -38.66 27.08 31.88
N LYS A 109 -39.27 25.92 32.15
CA LYS A 109 -38.58 24.68 32.54
C LYS A 109 -38.76 23.60 31.47
N GLU A 110 -37.69 22.86 31.22
CA GLU A 110 -37.68 21.66 30.38
C GLU A 110 -38.52 20.54 31.01
N VAL A 111 -39.35 19.90 30.19
CA VAL A 111 -40.23 18.79 30.55
C VAL A 111 -40.22 17.76 29.43
N GLU A 112 -40.06 16.50 29.79
CA GLU A 112 -40.03 15.40 28.83
C GLU A 112 -41.45 14.95 28.43
N ALA A 113 -41.57 14.38 27.23
CA ALA A 113 -42.80 13.73 26.81
C ALA A 113 -43.09 12.48 27.67
N ASN A 114 -44.37 12.17 27.87
CA ASN A 114 -44.90 11.11 28.75
C ASN A 114 -44.67 11.33 30.26
N LYS A 115 -44.08 12.45 30.67
CA LYS A 115 -43.93 12.81 32.09
C LYS A 115 -45.28 13.24 32.69
N ALA A 116 -45.59 12.78 33.90
CA ALA A 116 -46.75 13.23 34.65
C ALA A 116 -46.45 14.55 35.38
N ILE A 117 -47.36 15.52 35.30
CA ILE A 117 -47.26 16.83 35.94
C ILE A 117 -48.56 17.21 36.66
N LYS A 118 -48.47 17.95 37.77
CA LYS A 118 -49.61 18.55 38.47
C LYS A 118 -50.11 19.77 37.70
N ILE A 119 -51.43 19.88 37.50
CA ILE A 119 -52.06 21.04 36.83
C ILE A 119 -52.90 21.85 37.82
N ASP A 120 -52.31 22.90 38.40
CA ASP A 120 -52.97 23.78 39.38
C ASP A 120 -53.58 25.07 38.78
N LYS A 121 -53.34 25.30 37.49
CA LYS A 121 -53.78 26.48 36.72
C LYS A 121 -53.86 26.13 35.23
N ASP A 122 -54.43 27.03 34.43
CA ASP A 122 -54.29 26.99 32.97
C ASP A 122 -52.80 26.91 32.60
N THR A 123 -52.45 25.88 31.85
CA THR A 123 -51.06 25.47 31.58
C THR A 123 -50.85 25.38 30.07
N LYS A 124 -49.82 26.07 29.57
CA LYS A 124 -49.39 26.02 28.17
C LYS A 124 -48.06 25.28 28.08
N ILE A 125 -48.03 24.23 27.26
CA ILE A 125 -46.88 23.37 27.01
C ILE A 125 -46.33 23.73 25.63
N LYS A 126 -45.12 24.28 25.55
CA LYS A 126 -44.53 24.77 24.29
C LYS A 126 -43.50 23.81 23.72
N ALA A 127 -43.53 23.53 22.42
CA ALA A 127 -42.46 22.77 21.79
C ALA A 127 -41.15 23.58 21.74
N ILE A 128 -40.02 22.95 22.03
CA ILE A 128 -38.69 23.52 21.81
C ILE A 128 -38.01 22.73 20.69
N TRP A 129 -37.47 23.47 19.72
CA TRP A 129 -36.83 22.94 18.53
C TRP A 129 -35.31 23.17 18.61
N LYS A 130 -34.53 22.22 18.11
CA LYS A 130 -33.07 22.32 18.01
C LYS A 130 -32.62 22.14 16.57
N ASP A 131 -31.57 22.84 16.17
CA ASP A 131 -31.00 22.70 14.83
C ASP A 131 -30.39 21.30 14.65
N ILE A 132 -30.57 20.73 13.45
CA ILE A 132 -29.85 19.53 13.00
C ILE A 132 -28.47 19.98 12.51
N GLU A 133 -27.41 19.46 13.11
CA GLU A 133 -26.03 19.73 12.69
C GLU A 133 -25.38 18.47 12.10
N TYR A 134 -24.59 18.66 11.04
CA TYR A 134 -23.81 17.62 10.38
C TYR A 134 -22.32 17.94 10.43
N LYS A 135 -21.49 16.88 10.37
CA LYS A 135 -20.03 16.97 10.35
C LYS A 135 -19.51 17.15 8.93
N VAL A 136 -18.70 18.18 8.73
CA VAL A 136 -17.77 18.27 7.59
C VAL A 136 -16.40 17.80 8.07
N THR A 137 -15.93 16.68 7.52
CA THR A 137 -14.64 16.06 7.86
C THR A 137 -13.65 16.21 6.71
N PHE A 138 -12.36 16.25 7.03
CA PHE A 138 -11.29 16.46 6.06
C PHE A 138 -10.35 15.27 6.02
N ASN A 139 -10.15 14.70 4.84
CA ASN A 139 -9.30 13.54 4.61
C ASN A 139 -8.10 13.94 3.73
N GLY A 140 -6.88 13.78 4.25
CA GLY A 140 -5.65 14.11 3.55
C GLY A 140 -5.33 13.18 2.37
N ASN A 141 -6.05 12.08 2.21
CA ASN A 141 -5.80 11.01 1.25
C ASN A 141 -4.38 10.46 1.44
N THR A 142 -3.50 10.60 0.45
CA THR A 142 -2.07 10.23 0.56
C THR A 142 -1.22 11.32 1.23
N GLY A 143 -1.77 12.51 1.47
CA GLY A 143 -1.12 13.60 2.20
C GLY A 143 -1.16 13.39 3.71
N THR A 144 -0.32 14.11 4.44
CA THR A 144 -0.13 13.91 5.89
C THR A 144 -0.56 15.13 6.71
N GLY A 145 -0.77 14.94 8.01
CA GLY A 145 -1.30 15.96 8.92
C GLY A 145 -2.78 15.75 9.23
N SER A 146 -3.41 16.77 9.83
CA SER A 146 -4.82 16.74 10.23
C SER A 146 -5.44 18.13 10.05
N MET A 147 -6.74 18.16 9.77
CA MET A 147 -7.56 19.36 9.75
C MET A 147 -8.78 19.13 10.65
N PRO A 148 -9.18 20.10 11.49
CA PRO A 148 -10.29 19.92 12.41
C PRO A 148 -11.61 19.74 11.63
N GLU A 149 -12.46 18.83 12.10
CA GLU A 149 -13.84 18.73 11.62
C GLU A 149 -14.65 19.99 11.98
N LYS A 150 -15.74 20.23 11.24
CA LYS A 150 -16.63 21.36 11.44
C LYS A 150 -18.08 20.91 11.49
N LEU A 151 -18.78 21.24 12.59
CA LEU A 151 -20.23 21.17 12.65
C LEU A 151 -20.85 22.34 11.87
N VAL A 152 -21.82 22.01 11.02
CA VAL A 152 -22.59 22.93 10.17
C VAL A 152 -24.07 22.53 10.25
N LYS A 153 -24.95 23.51 10.48
CA LYS A 153 -26.40 23.28 10.47
C LYS A 153 -26.86 22.80 9.09
N LYS A 154 -27.84 21.89 9.07
CA LYS A 154 -28.49 21.40 7.84
C LYS A 154 -28.96 22.59 6.98
N GLY A 155 -28.74 22.50 5.67
CA GLY A 155 -29.16 23.52 4.69
C GLY A 155 -28.25 24.75 4.60
N ASN A 156 -27.32 24.96 5.54
CA ASN A 156 -26.40 26.09 5.47
C ASN A 156 -25.26 25.87 4.46
N GLU A 157 -24.78 26.98 3.89
CA GLU A 157 -23.54 26.99 3.13
C GLU A 157 -22.30 26.89 4.03
N TYR A 158 -21.31 26.12 3.60
CA TYR A 158 -19.97 26.05 4.19
C TYR A 158 -18.92 26.33 3.11
N GLU A 159 -18.00 27.25 3.40
CA GLU A 159 -16.89 27.62 2.51
C GLU A 159 -15.68 26.71 2.78
N LEU A 160 -15.18 26.05 1.74
CA LEU A 160 -14.08 25.09 1.86
C LEU A 160 -12.75 25.80 2.17
N PRO A 161 -12.03 25.40 3.24
CA PRO A 161 -10.79 26.06 3.62
C PRO A 161 -9.66 25.78 2.61
N ALA A 162 -8.63 26.62 2.66
CA ALA A 162 -7.33 26.31 2.09
C ALA A 162 -6.77 25.00 2.67
N ASN A 163 -6.19 24.15 1.83
CA ASN A 163 -5.53 22.92 2.26
C ASN A 163 -4.43 23.20 3.30
N ARG A 164 -4.47 22.44 4.41
CA ARG A 164 -3.43 22.44 5.44
C ARG A 164 -2.76 21.07 5.62
N PHE A 165 -3.14 20.05 4.84
CA PHE A 165 -2.37 18.81 4.77
C PHE A 165 -1.04 19.07 4.07
N THR A 166 0.02 18.44 4.59
CA THR A 166 1.33 18.39 3.94
C THR A 166 1.23 17.47 2.73
N ALA A 167 1.64 17.98 1.56
CA ALA A 167 1.59 17.23 0.32
C ALA A 167 2.47 15.96 0.39
N PRO A 168 2.07 14.87 -0.30
CA PRO A 168 2.98 13.76 -0.57
C PRO A 168 4.21 14.24 -1.34
N GLU A 169 5.30 13.48 -1.27
CA GLU A 169 6.53 13.81 -1.98
C GLU A 169 6.27 14.02 -3.48
N ASN A 170 6.91 15.05 -4.06
CA ASN A 170 6.85 15.41 -5.48
C ASN A 170 5.45 15.77 -6.03
N LYS A 171 4.46 15.98 -5.15
CA LYS A 171 3.11 16.44 -5.50
C LYS A 171 2.80 17.82 -4.91
N ILE A 172 1.78 18.46 -5.47
CA ILE A 172 1.16 19.70 -4.97
C ILE A 172 -0.35 19.48 -4.83
N PHE A 173 -0.99 20.20 -3.91
CA PHE A 173 -2.45 20.18 -3.79
C PHE A 173 -3.10 20.66 -5.10
N SER A 174 -4.14 19.94 -5.54
CA SER A 174 -4.89 20.24 -6.75
C SER A 174 -6.25 20.86 -6.43
N HIS A 175 -7.10 20.11 -5.72
CA HIS A 175 -8.45 20.49 -5.34
C HIS A 175 -8.95 19.57 -4.22
N TRP A 176 -10.09 19.91 -3.64
CA TRP A 176 -10.90 19.04 -2.80
C TRP A 176 -11.81 18.16 -3.67
N LYS A 177 -12.13 16.96 -3.20
CA LYS A 177 -13.14 16.08 -3.80
C LYS A 177 -14.22 15.76 -2.79
N ILE A 178 -15.47 15.89 -3.19
CA ILE A 178 -16.66 15.63 -2.36
C ILE A 178 -17.59 14.74 -3.18
N GLY A 179 -17.68 13.47 -2.79
CA GLY A 179 -18.29 12.43 -3.64
C GLY A 179 -17.63 12.37 -5.01
N ASN A 180 -18.38 12.74 -6.06
CA ASN A 180 -17.89 12.79 -7.43
C ASN A 180 -17.51 14.20 -7.92
N GLU A 181 -17.77 15.25 -7.15
CA GLU A 181 -17.48 16.63 -7.54
C GLU A 181 -16.10 17.09 -7.06
N ASP A 182 -15.39 17.81 -7.93
CA ASP A 182 -14.14 18.47 -7.59
C ASP A 182 -14.45 19.94 -7.22
N LYS A 183 -13.87 20.43 -6.12
CA LYS A 183 -14.09 21.77 -5.54
C LYS A 183 -12.77 22.44 -5.19
N ASN A 184 -12.66 23.74 -5.39
CA ASN A 184 -11.50 24.52 -4.99
C ASN A 184 -11.65 25.02 -3.55
N PRO A 185 -10.55 25.35 -2.86
CA PRO A 185 -10.60 26.20 -1.67
C PRO A 185 -11.32 27.53 -1.98
N GLY A 186 -12.22 27.95 -1.10
CA GLY A 186 -13.12 29.09 -1.30
C GLY A 186 -14.45 28.75 -1.98
N ASP A 187 -14.59 27.55 -2.58
CA ASP A 187 -15.89 27.09 -3.08
C ASP A 187 -16.83 26.82 -1.89
N LYS A 188 -18.11 27.12 -2.08
CA LYS A 188 -19.16 26.82 -1.09
C LYS A 188 -19.89 25.52 -1.41
N ILE A 189 -20.29 24.82 -0.35
CA ILE A 189 -21.15 23.63 -0.40
C ILE A 189 -22.35 23.80 0.53
N THR A 190 -23.52 23.26 0.17
CA THR A 190 -24.67 23.17 1.07
C THR A 190 -24.59 21.86 1.86
N VAL A 191 -24.57 21.94 3.20
CA VAL A 191 -24.42 20.75 4.05
C VAL A 191 -25.79 20.19 4.40
N ASN A 192 -26.14 19.03 3.83
CA ASN A 192 -27.42 18.34 4.05
C ASN A 192 -27.26 16.93 4.68
N GLY A 193 -26.03 16.58 5.05
CA GLY A 193 -25.63 15.31 5.66
C GLY A 193 -24.15 15.38 6.02
N ASP A 194 -23.65 14.39 6.76
CA ASP A 194 -22.22 14.27 7.04
C ASP A 194 -21.43 14.20 5.72
N THR A 195 -20.41 15.04 5.61
CA THR A 195 -19.71 15.33 4.35
C THR A 195 -18.21 15.14 4.51
N GLU A 196 -17.64 14.16 3.82
CA GLU A 196 -16.19 13.98 3.74
C GLU A 196 -15.59 14.80 2.58
N VAL A 197 -14.53 15.54 2.86
CA VAL A 197 -13.80 16.40 1.93
C VAL A 197 -12.38 15.85 1.75
N ILE A 198 -12.09 15.28 0.59
CA ILE A 198 -10.86 14.51 0.31
C ILE A 198 -9.85 15.36 -0.46
N ALA A 199 -8.60 15.43 -0.02
CA ALA A 199 -7.54 16.12 -0.74
C ALA A 199 -7.08 15.34 -2.00
N ILE A 200 -7.02 16.03 -3.14
CA ILE A 200 -6.48 15.48 -4.40
C ILE A 200 -5.14 16.15 -4.73
N TRP A 201 -4.18 15.33 -5.11
CA TRP A 201 -2.77 15.70 -5.27
C TRP A 201 -2.32 15.51 -6.73
N LYS A 202 -1.66 16.53 -7.30
CA LYS A 202 -1.14 16.54 -8.67
C LYS A 202 0.39 16.48 -8.66
N ASP A 203 0.98 15.71 -9.57
CA ASP A 203 2.43 15.68 -9.79
C ASP A 203 2.99 17.04 -10.17
N ILE A 204 4.08 17.45 -9.53
CA ILE A 204 4.87 18.59 -9.97
C ILE A 204 5.66 18.18 -11.22
N LYS A 205 5.62 19.00 -12.29
CA LYS A 205 6.40 18.77 -13.52
C LYS A 205 7.65 19.66 -13.54
N VAL A 206 8.74 19.11 -14.06
CA VAL A 206 10.06 19.75 -14.20
C VAL A 206 10.66 19.39 -15.56
N LYS A 207 11.55 20.24 -16.08
CA LYS A 207 12.12 20.11 -17.42
C LYS A 207 13.63 19.92 -17.38
N VAL A 208 14.14 18.98 -18.16
CA VAL A 208 15.56 18.89 -18.50
C VAL A 208 15.77 19.48 -19.89
N SER A 209 16.78 20.32 -20.04
CA SER A 209 17.19 20.93 -21.31
C SER A 209 18.70 20.81 -21.51
N TYR A 210 19.16 20.77 -22.75
CA TYR A 210 20.58 20.69 -23.09
C TYR A 210 21.08 21.98 -23.72
N ASN A 211 22.32 22.34 -23.38
CA ASN A 211 23.01 23.52 -23.89
C ASN A 211 24.39 23.11 -24.42
N SER A 212 24.68 23.43 -25.68
CA SER A 212 25.90 23.05 -26.37
C SER A 212 27.18 23.70 -25.81
N ASN A 213 27.03 24.74 -24.99
CA ASN A 213 28.11 25.40 -24.24
C ASN A 213 29.36 25.72 -25.10
N GLY A 214 29.13 26.35 -26.25
CA GLY A 214 30.16 26.69 -27.25
C GLY A 214 30.25 25.73 -28.44
N GLY A 215 29.72 24.51 -28.34
CA GLY A 215 29.47 23.64 -29.49
C GLY A 215 28.25 24.07 -30.31
N SER A 216 27.90 23.32 -31.35
CA SER A 216 26.74 23.62 -32.22
C SER A 216 25.79 22.43 -32.39
N GLY A 217 24.58 22.69 -32.91
CA GLY A 217 23.48 21.73 -33.01
C GLY A 217 22.45 21.86 -31.87
N THR A 218 21.48 20.95 -31.85
CA THR A 218 20.39 20.90 -30.87
C THR A 218 20.24 19.50 -30.27
N MET A 219 19.71 19.43 -29.06
CA MET A 219 19.36 18.17 -28.39
C MET A 219 18.00 18.30 -27.71
N ASP A 220 17.17 17.27 -27.84
CA ASP A 220 15.86 17.23 -27.23
C ASP A 220 15.97 17.14 -25.71
N GLY A 221 15.17 17.97 -25.02
CA GLY A 221 14.97 17.89 -23.59
C GLY A 221 13.94 16.82 -23.20
N ALA A 222 13.52 16.85 -21.94
CA ALA A 222 12.40 16.03 -21.45
C ALA A 222 11.59 16.81 -20.40
N GLU A 223 10.29 16.55 -20.32
CA GLU A 223 9.44 16.96 -19.20
C GLU A 223 9.07 15.73 -18.37
N LEU A 224 9.29 15.80 -17.06
CA LEU A 224 9.20 14.67 -16.14
C LEU A 224 8.51 15.09 -14.83
N THR A 225 8.03 14.11 -14.05
CA THR A 225 7.58 14.38 -12.68
C THR A 225 8.80 14.69 -11.81
N LYS A 226 8.68 15.67 -10.91
CA LYS A 226 9.73 16.01 -9.93
C LYS A 226 10.21 14.77 -9.16
N GLY A 227 11.51 14.68 -8.90
CA GLY A 227 12.12 13.54 -8.23
C GLY A 227 12.31 12.31 -9.13
N SER A 228 11.93 12.37 -10.42
CA SER A 228 12.22 11.28 -11.36
C SER A 228 13.72 11.17 -11.63
N THR A 229 14.20 9.93 -11.74
CA THR A 229 15.51 9.63 -12.33
C THR A 229 15.48 9.93 -13.83
N TYR A 230 16.49 10.62 -14.32
CA TYR A 230 16.69 10.94 -15.73
C TYR A 230 18.10 10.55 -16.16
N LYS A 231 18.21 9.80 -17.25
CA LYS A 231 19.50 9.41 -17.84
C LYS A 231 19.98 10.47 -18.83
N LEU A 232 21.16 11.02 -18.60
CA LEU A 232 21.78 11.99 -19.50
C LEU A 232 22.09 11.35 -20.84
N SER A 233 21.60 11.95 -21.92
CA SER A 233 21.79 11.45 -23.28
C SER A 233 23.26 11.49 -23.69
N SER A 234 23.65 10.60 -24.60
CA SER A 234 24.91 10.72 -25.32
C SER A 234 24.94 12.01 -26.14
N ASN A 235 26.13 12.61 -26.27
CA ASN A 235 26.29 13.91 -26.93
C ASN A 235 25.95 13.85 -28.42
N LYS A 236 25.01 14.69 -28.86
CA LYS A 236 24.69 14.93 -30.28
C LYS A 236 25.14 16.32 -30.77
N PHE A 237 25.71 17.17 -29.91
CA PHE A 237 26.28 18.44 -30.33
C PHE A 237 27.59 18.23 -31.09
N THR A 238 27.79 19.02 -32.14
CA THR A 238 29.08 19.12 -32.84
C THR A 238 30.07 19.87 -31.96
N ALA A 239 31.25 19.28 -31.76
CA ALA A 239 32.31 19.87 -30.95
C ALA A 239 32.87 21.16 -31.57
N PRO A 240 33.31 22.14 -30.75
CA PRO A 240 34.12 23.25 -31.23
C PRO A 240 35.41 22.78 -31.93
N ALA A 241 35.98 23.62 -32.79
CA ALA A 241 37.24 23.32 -33.46
C ALA A 241 38.35 22.95 -32.47
N ASN A 242 39.13 21.92 -32.81
CA ASN A 242 40.20 21.34 -31.99
C ASN A 242 39.77 20.82 -30.60
N LYS A 243 38.47 20.66 -30.33
CA LYS A 243 37.96 20.06 -29.09
C LYS A 243 37.22 18.76 -29.32
N GLU A 244 37.05 18.00 -28.24
CA GLU A 244 36.24 16.79 -28.15
C GLU A 244 35.37 16.82 -26.88
N PHE A 245 34.29 16.04 -26.90
CA PHE A 245 33.33 15.98 -25.79
C PHE A 245 33.95 15.27 -24.58
N ALA A 246 33.90 15.90 -23.41
CA ALA A 246 34.45 15.37 -22.16
C ALA A 246 33.36 14.87 -21.20
N GLY A 247 32.15 15.43 -21.26
CA GLY A 247 31.07 15.12 -20.33
C GLY A 247 30.00 16.22 -20.26
N TRP A 248 29.15 16.14 -19.24
CA TRP A 248 28.05 17.04 -18.97
C TRP A 248 28.26 17.81 -17.66
N LYS A 249 27.80 19.06 -17.61
CA LYS A 249 27.85 19.92 -16.42
C LYS A 249 26.45 20.40 -16.02
N ILE A 250 26.11 20.27 -14.74
CA ILE A 250 24.86 20.74 -14.16
C ILE A 250 25.21 21.56 -12.91
N GLY A 251 24.87 22.85 -12.93
CA GLY A 251 25.40 23.80 -11.96
C GLY A 251 26.94 23.81 -12.03
N GLU A 252 27.59 23.49 -10.90
CA GLU A 252 29.05 23.34 -10.84
C GLU A 252 29.54 21.90 -11.03
N LYS A 253 28.65 20.90 -10.90
CA LYS A 253 29.01 19.48 -10.87
C LYS A 253 29.10 18.87 -12.27
N GLU A 254 30.10 18.02 -12.46
CA GLU A 254 30.38 17.33 -13.72
C GLU A 254 29.91 15.87 -13.68
N TYR A 255 29.50 15.36 -14.84
CA TYR A 255 28.86 14.07 -15.04
C TYR A 255 29.39 13.43 -16.33
N ALA A 256 29.56 12.11 -16.31
CA ALA A 256 29.83 11.35 -17.54
C ALA A 256 28.60 11.39 -18.50
N PRO A 257 28.78 11.15 -19.81
CA PRO A 257 27.67 10.72 -20.65
C PRO A 257 27.00 9.47 -20.07
N ASP A 258 25.71 9.28 -20.34
CA ASP A 258 24.90 8.16 -19.84
C ASP A 258 24.71 8.08 -18.32
N ALA A 259 25.21 9.05 -17.54
CA ALA A 259 24.97 9.13 -16.10
C ALA A 259 23.51 9.42 -15.75
N GLU A 260 23.02 8.86 -14.64
CA GLU A 260 21.67 9.11 -14.13
C GLU A 260 21.67 10.20 -13.05
N ILE A 261 20.65 11.05 -13.07
CA ILE A 261 20.43 12.15 -12.12
C ILE A 261 19.00 12.13 -11.60
N ILE A 262 18.76 12.63 -10.39
CA ILE A 262 17.41 12.91 -9.87
C ILE A 262 17.09 14.37 -10.15
N VAL A 263 15.96 14.64 -10.81
CA VAL A 263 15.60 16.00 -11.27
C VAL A 263 14.51 16.59 -10.38
N ASN A 264 14.90 17.56 -9.55
CA ASN A 264 14.03 18.18 -8.54
C ASN A 264 13.50 19.56 -8.94
N GLU A 265 14.04 20.14 -10.01
CA GLU A 265 13.73 21.45 -10.58
C GLU A 265 14.16 21.50 -12.05
N ASP A 266 13.79 22.57 -12.76
CA ASP A 266 14.16 22.78 -14.16
C ASP A 266 15.69 22.83 -14.31
N THR A 267 16.22 21.86 -15.04
CA THR A 267 17.65 21.53 -15.10
C THR A 267 18.22 21.81 -16.48
N THR A 268 19.30 22.60 -16.55
CA THR A 268 20.06 22.82 -17.80
C THR A 268 21.38 22.05 -17.76
N VAL A 269 21.54 21.11 -18.69
CA VAL A 269 22.72 20.27 -18.86
C VAL A 269 23.64 20.90 -19.91
N LYS A 270 24.85 21.32 -19.53
CA LYS A 270 25.82 21.98 -20.41
C LYS A 270 26.89 21.00 -20.88
N ALA A 271 27.26 21.02 -22.16
CA ALA A 271 28.38 20.21 -22.64
C ALA A 271 29.73 20.68 -22.06
N ILE A 272 30.63 19.75 -21.78
CA ILE A 272 32.03 20.00 -21.41
C ILE A 272 32.91 19.59 -22.60
N TRP A 273 33.86 20.45 -22.96
CA TRP A 273 34.75 20.28 -24.10
C TRP A 273 36.22 20.34 -23.66
N LYS A 274 37.02 19.33 -24.03
CA LYS A 274 38.48 19.30 -23.82
C LYS A 274 39.23 19.41 -25.15
N ASP A 275 40.45 19.92 -25.14
CA ASP A 275 41.26 20.02 -26.36
C ASP A 275 41.71 18.64 -26.85
N LYS A 276 41.69 18.44 -28.17
CA LYS A 276 42.22 17.23 -28.81
C LYS A 276 43.73 17.22 -28.71
N THR A 277 44.31 16.12 -28.23
CA THR A 277 45.73 15.83 -28.40
C THR A 277 46.08 15.74 -29.89
N PRO A 278 47.17 16.38 -30.38
CA PRO A 278 47.55 16.31 -31.78
C PRO A 278 47.91 14.88 -32.20
N GLU A 279 47.22 14.35 -33.22
CA GLU A 279 47.64 13.12 -33.88
C GLU A 279 48.88 13.38 -34.75
N THR A 280 49.96 12.64 -34.51
CA THR A 280 51.15 12.66 -35.38
C THR A 280 50.84 11.98 -36.72
N PRO A 281 51.31 12.53 -37.86
CA PRO A 281 50.98 11.99 -39.18
C PRO A 281 51.57 10.58 -39.41
N PRO A 282 50.94 9.76 -40.28
CA PRO A 282 51.35 8.38 -40.50
C PRO A 282 52.69 8.26 -41.22
N VAL A 283 53.53 7.34 -40.74
CA VAL A 283 54.83 6.98 -41.33
C VAL A 283 54.65 5.90 -42.40
N GLU A 284 55.31 6.03 -43.57
CA GLU A 284 55.39 4.96 -44.56
C GLU A 284 56.13 3.75 -43.98
N ASN A 285 55.43 2.61 -43.87
CA ASN A 285 55.98 1.35 -43.38
C ASN A 285 55.94 0.25 -44.46
N TYR A 286 56.93 -0.65 -44.43
CA TYR A 286 57.07 -1.80 -45.30
C TYR A 286 57.29 -3.08 -44.48
N THR A 287 57.07 -4.25 -45.10
CA THR A 287 57.23 -5.56 -44.45
C THR A 287 58.57 -6.21 -44.79
N VAL A 288 59.31 -6.60 -43.76
CA VAL A 288 60.49 -7.47 -43.82
C VAL A 288 60.06 -8.89 -43.45
N SER A 289 60.02 -9.78 -44.43
CA SER A 289 59.67 -11.20 -44.24
C SER A 289 60.89 -12.08 -44.03
N PHE A 290 60.76 -13.15 -43.25
CA PHE A 290 61.87 -14.05 -42.93
C PHE A 290 61.65 -15.48 -43.41
N LYS A 291 62.69 -16.06 -44.01
CA LYS A 291 62.71 -17.45 -44.49
C LYS A 291 64.05 -18.11 -44.14
N THR A 292 64.10 -19.42 -44.30
CA THR A 292 65.33 -20.20 -44.24
C THR A 292 65.38 -21.17 -45.40
N GLU A 293 66.60 -21.57 -45.81
CA GLU A 293 66.79 -22.64 -46.79
C GLU A 293 66.24 -23.98 -46.28
N THR A 294 65.95 -24.87 -47.24
CA THR A 294 65.43 -26.23 -46.99
C THR A 294 66.39 -27.04 -46.12
N GLY A 295 65.90 -27.55 -45.00
CA GLY A 295 66.65 -28.38 -44.04
C GLY A 295 66.74 -27.77 -42.64
N ALA A 296 66.55 -26.46 -42.50
CA ALA A 296 66.35 -25.81 -41.21
C ALA A 296 64.84 -25.67 -40.89
N THR A 297 64.51 -25.48 -39.61
CA THR A 297 63.13 -25.48 -39.10
C THR A 297 62.85 -24.29 -38.17
N GLY A 298 61.60 -24.13 -37.75
CA GLY A 298 61.15 -22.98 -36.96
C GLY A 298 60.64 -21.82 -37.82
N THR A 299 60.18 -20.77 -37.15
CA THR A 299 59.63 -19.57 -37.78
C THR A 299 60.27 -18.32 -37.19
N MET A 300 60.26 -17.26 -37.98
CA MET A 300 60.63 -15.91 -37.56
C MET A 300 59.52 -15.00 -38.07
N LEU A 301 58.96 -14.17 -37.19
CA LEU A 301 57.81 -13.33 -37.53
C LEU A 301 58.25 -12.19 -38.44
N ASP A 302 57.48 -11.97 -39.50
CA ASP A 302 57.59 -10.80 -40.38
C ASP A 302 57.48 -9.50 -39.56
N GLN A 303 58.31 -8.52 -39.89
CA GLN A 303 58.35 -7.23 -39.19
C GLN A 303 57.84 -6.10 -40.09
N THR A 304 57.01 -5.22 -39.53
CA THR A 304 56.62 -3.96 -40.17
C THR A 304 57.56 -2.86 -39.69
N VAL A 305 58.28 -2.23 -40.61
CA VAL A 305 59.32 -1.24 -40.32
C VAL A 305 59.16 0.01 -41.18
N ALA A 306 59.57 1.17 -40.64
CA ALA A 306 59.53 2.41 -41.39
C ALA A 306 60.53 2.40 -42.57
N LYS A 307 60.21 3.14 -43.62
CA LYS A 307 61.12 3.43 -44.74
C LYS A 307 62.44 4.02 -44.25
N GLY A 308 63.55 3.35 -44.56
CA GLY A 308 64.88 3.75 -44.08
C GLY A 308 65.79 2.56 -43.79
N LYS A 309 66.80 2.76 -42.95
CA LYS A 309 67.78 1.73 -42.61
C LYS A 309 67.20 0.65 -41.69
N TYR A 310 67.53 -0.60 -41.97
CA TYR A 310 67.18 -1.76 -41.16
C TYR A 310 68.41 -2.63 -40.88
N THR A 311 68.64 -2.91 -39.60
CA THR A 311 69.76 -3.76 -39.13
C THR A 311 69.34 -5.23 -39.15
N LEU A 312 70.12 -6.08 -39.82
CA LEU A 312 69.81 -7.51 -39.95
C LEU A 312 69.91 -8.24 -38.59
N PRO A 313 68.84 -8.90 -38.11
CA PRO A 313 68.79 -9.54 -36.80
C PRO A 313 69.50 -10.91 -36.77
N ASN A 314 69.66 -11.50 -35.58
CA ASN A 314 69.98 -12.93 -35.47
C ASN A 314 68.79 -13.77 -35.98
N PRO A 315 69.03 -14.87 -36.73
CA PRO A 315 67.96 -15.80 -37.10
C PRO A 315 67.42 -16.54 -35.86
N THR A 316 66.09 -16.67 -35.78
CA THR A 316 65.42 -17.53 -34.75
C THR A 316 65.14 -18.95 -35.26
N PHE A 317 65.58 -19.26 -36.48
CA PHE A 317 65.46 -20.59 -37.08
C PHE A 317 66.42 -21.59 -36.42
N THR A 318 65.95 -22.83 -36.27
CA THR A 318 66.75 -23.96 -35.78
C THR A 318 67.43 -24.63 -36.97
N ALA A 319 68.75 -24.51 -37.04
CA ALA A 319 69.59 -25.20 -38.01
C ALA A 319 69.44 -26.73 -37.92
N GLU A 320 69.75 -27.41 -39.03
CA GLU A 320 70.00 -28.86 -38.99
C GLU A 320 71.22 -29.15 -38.11
N LYS A 321 71.17 -30.25 -37.33
CA LYS A 321 72.23 -30.58 -36.37
C LYS A 321 73.58 -30.72 -37.07
N GLY A 322 74.58 -30.02 -36.54
CA GLY A 322 75.94 -29.97 -37.11
C GLY A 322 76.16 -28.80 -38.07
N LYS A 323 75.14 -27.99 -38.40
CA LYS A 323 75.29 -26.77 -39.20
C LYS A 323 75.26 -25.48 -38.37
N GLU A 324 76.11 -24.52 -38.71
CA GLU A 324 76.14 -23.14 -38.20
C GLU A 324 75.58 -22.13 -39.22
N PHE A 325 75.18 -20.94 -38.75
CA PHE A 325 74.61 -19.88 -39.59
C PHE A 325 75.68 -19.17 -40.42
N ALA A 326 75.54 -19.19 -41.74
CA ALA A 326 76.47 -18.58 -42.69
C ALA A 326 76.14 -17.13 -43.04
N GLY A 327 74.86 -16.72 -42.95
CA GLY A 327 74.42 -15.35 -43.23
C GLY A 327 73.02 -15.24 -43.84
N TRP A 328 72.57 -14.00 -44.02
CA TRP A 328 71.29 -13.65 -44.66
C TRP A 328 71.47 -13.33 -46.13
N LYS A 329 70.67 -14.00 -46.97
CA LYS A 329 70.41 -13.62 -48.36
C LYS A 329 69.30 -12.54 -48.40
N VAL A 330 69.53 -11.43 -49.09
CA VAL A 330 68.55 -10.31 -49.19
C VAL A 330 67.82 -10.35 -50.53
N GLY A 331 66.51 -10.60 -50.49
CA GLY A 331 65.70 -10.79 -51.68
C GLY A 331 66.23 -11.95 -52.53
N GLU A 332 66.46 -11.68 -53.83
CA GLU A 332 67.02 -12.66 -54.77
C GLU A 332 68.55 -12.64 -54.84
N GLY A 333 69.22 -11.58 -54.35
CA GLY A 333 70.66 -11.36 -54.46
C GLY A 333 71.49 -12.45 -53.79
N THR A 334 72.61 -12.84 -54.40
CA THR A 334 73.39 -14.04 -54.00
C THR A 334 74.29 -13.86 -52.78
N ASP A 335 74.60 -12.63 -52.40
CA ASP A 335 75.60 -12.34 -51.36
C ASP A 335 75.01 -12.52 -49.95
N LEU A 336 75.77 -13.20 -49.09
CA LEU A 336 75.41 -13.36 -47.68
C LEU A 336 75.86 -12.15 -46.86
N LYS A 337 74.91 -11.49 -46.21
CA LYS A 337 75.17 -10.45 -45.20
C LYS A 337 75.14 -11.04 -43.80
N THR A 338 76.14 -10.73 -42.99
CA THR A 338 76.19 -11.15 -41.58
C THR A 338 75.18 -10.37 -40.73
N VAL A 339 74.83 -10.92 -39.57
CA VAL A 339 74.05 -10.22 -38.53
C VAL A 339 74.69 -8.88 -38.19
N GLY A 340 73.86 -7.86 -37.94
CA GLY A 340 74.32 -6.50 -37.64
C GLY A 340 74.62 -5.63 -38.86
N SER A 341 74.62 -6.20 -40.08
CA SER A 341 74.70 -5.39 -41.31
C SER A 341 73.45 -4.53 -41.48
N GLU A 342 73.58 -3.34 -42.09
CA GLU A 342 72.43 -2.52 -42.48
C GLU A 342 72.01 -2.78 -43.94
N ILE A 343 70.71 -2.67 -44.20
CA ILE A 343 70.10 -2.59 -45.54
C ILE A 343 69.11 -1.42 -45.59
N ASP A 344 68.88 -0.86 -46.78
CA ASP A 344 67.86 0.17 -46.98
C ASP A 344 66.51 -0.45 -47.37
N ILE A 345 65.47 -0.13 -46.60
CA ILE A 345 64.09 -0.57 -46.83
C ILE A 345 63.35 0.52 -47.62
N THR A 346 63.23 0.30 -48.93
CA THR A 346 62.47 1.14 -49.87
C THR A 346 61.18 0.49 -50.36
N GLY A 347 60.88 -0.72 -49.85
CA GLY A 347 59.74 -1.57 -50.21
C GLY A 347 59.78 -2.86 -49.37
N ASN A 348 58.79 -3.74 -49.57
CA ASN A 348 58.78 -5.04 -48.89
C ASN A 348 59.96 -5.91 -49.34
N VAL A 349 60.61 -6.61 -48.42
CA VAL A 349 61.80 -7.44 -48.68
C VAL A 349 61.72 -8.78 -47.95
N THR A 350 62.35 -9.82 -48.48
CA THR A 350 62.50 -11.12 -47.80
C THR A 350 63.96 -11.40 -47.48
N LEU A 351 64.24 -11.88 -46.27
CA LEU A 351 65.56 -12.29 -45.80
C LEU A 351 65.59 -13.81 -45.64
N THR A 352 66.54 -14.51 -46.27
CA THR A 352 66.65 -15.98 -46.22
C THR A 352 67.93 -16.44 -45.51
N ALA A 353 67.81 -17.28 -44.48
CA ALA A 353 68.92 -17.81 -43.70
C ALA A 353 69.60 -19.03 -44.35
N VAL A 354 70.95 -19.05 -44.33
CA VAL A 354 71.84 -20.05 -44.98
C VAL A 354 72.76 -20.73 -43.95
N TRP A 355 73.15 -22.00 -44.15
CA TRP A 355 73.82 -22.84 -43.12
C TRP A 355 74.93 -23.78 -43.64
N LYS A 356 75.95 -24.14 -42.82
CA LYS A 356 77.15 -24.95 -43.19
C LYS A 356 77.62 -25.88 -42.04
N GLY A 357 78.13 -27.12 -42.25
CA GLY A 357 78.40 -28.05 -41.12
C GLY A 357 79.39 -29.25 -41.26
N GLU A 358 79.54 -30.03 -40.17
CA GLU A 358 80.40 -31.25 -39.95
C GLU A 358 79.63 -32.48 -39.37
N VAL A 359 80.27 -33.67 -39.25
CA VAL A 359 79.64 -35.03 -39.12
C VAL A 359 79.68 -35.67 -37.71
N THR A 360 78.67 -36.48 -37.31
CA THR A 360 78.61 -37.23 -36.02
C THR A 360 77.95 -38.62 -36.08
N GLU A 361 78.32 -39.57 -35.20
CA GLU A 361 77.81 -40.97 -35.12
C GLU A 361 76.41 -41.16 -34.45
N THR A 362 75.71 -42.26 -34.79
CA THR A 362 74.35 -42.62 -34.28
C THR A 362 74.23 -44.06 -33.76
N VAL A 363 73.19 -44.32 -32.95
CA VAL A 363 72.79 -45.60 -32.31
C VAL A 363 71.26 -45.75 -32.29
N LYS A 364 70.72 -46.96 -32.15
CA LYS A 364 69.27 -47.27 -32.34
C LYS A 364 68.56 -47.82 -31.11
N VAL A 365 67.36 -47.31 -30.85
CA VAL A 365 66.40 -47.89 -29.89
C VAL A 365 65.31 -48.64 -30.66
N SER A 366 64.93 -49.83 -30.20
CA SER A 366 63.79 -50.59 -30.72
C SER A 366 62.90 -51.14 -29.59
N TYR A 367 61.67 -51.53 -29.95
CA TYR A 367 60.68 -52.10 -29.03
C TYR A 367 60.32 -53.53 -29.42
N ASP A 368 60.13 -54.38 -28.43
CA ASP A 368 59.77 -55.79 -28.54
C ASP A 368 58.48 -56.05 -27.74
N ALA A 369 57.48 -56.62 -28.42
CA ALA A 369 56.17 -56.91 -27.84
C ALA A 369 56.19 -58.00 -26.76
N ASN A 370 57.26 -58.81 -26.71
CA ASN A 370 57.52 -59.82 -25.68
C ASN A 370 56.28 -60.68 -25.34
N GLY A 371 55.69 -61.28 -26.38
CA GLY A 371 54.47 -62.09 -26.31
C GLY A 371 53.15 -61.35 -26.61
N GLY A 372 53.15 -60.01 -26.60
CA GLY A 372 52.06 -59.20 -27.15
C GLY A 372 52.09 -59.15 -28.69
N SER A 373 51.21 -58.33 -29.28
CA SER A 373 51.11 -58.18 -30.74
C SER A 373 51.08 -56.71 -31.20
N GLY A 374 51.35 -56.48 -32.49
CA GLY A 374 51.54 -55.15 -33.06
C GLY A 374 53.01 -54.77 -33.23
N THR A 375 53.26 -53.55 -33.72
CA THR A 375 54.59 -52.98 -33.92
C THR A 375 54.68 -51.59 -33.30
N MET A 376 55.88 -51.20 -32.88
CA MET A 376 56.19 -49.85 -32.41
C MET A 376 57.45 -49.35 -33.09
N GLU A 377 57.44 -48.09 -33.53
CA GLU A 377 58.59 -47.49 -34.19
C GLU A 377 59.75 -47.28 -33.20
N GLY A 378 60.92 -47.81 -33.58
CA GLY A 378 62.18 -47.48 -32.94
C GLY A 378 62.65 -46.07 -33.28
N LYS A 379 63.75 -45.64 -32.68
CA LYS A 379 64.36 -44.33 -32.97
C LYS A 379 65.87 -44.40 -33.03
N GLU A 380 66.43 -43.80 -34.08
CA GLU A 380 67.87 -43.55 -34.19
C GLU A 380 68.23 -42.22 -33.53
N LEU A 381 69.35 -42.20 -32.79
CA LEU A 381 69.76 -41.15 -31.86
C LEU A 381 71.28 -40.95 -31.98
N THR A 382 71.79 -39.76 -31.67
CA THR A 382 73.24 -39.60 -31.46
C THR A 382 73.65 -40.36 -30.20
N LYS A 383 74.78 -41.08 -30.25
CA LYS A 383 75.31 -41.82 -29.09
C LYS A 383 75.42 -40.95 -27.82
N GLY A 384 74.96 -41.48 -26.69
CA GLY A 384 74.90 -40.75 -25.41
C GLY A 384 73.65 -39.88 -25.22
N SER A 385 72.70 -39.88 -26.16
CA SER A 385 71.46 -39.12 -26.03
C SER A 385 70.52 -39.76 -25.00
N THR A 386 69.86 -38.92 -24.19
CA THR A 386 68.75 -39.36 -23.34
C THR A 386 67.50 -39.64 -24.19
N TYR A 387 66.95 -40.84 -24.07
CA TYR A 387 65.73 -41.28 -24.74
C TYR A 387 64.59 -41.46 -23.74
N LYS A 388 63.37 -41.12 -24.14
CA LYS A 388 62.16 -41.28 -23.32
C LYS A 388 61.38 -42.49 -23.82
N LEU A 389 61.12 -43.46 -22.94
CA LEU A 389 60.32 -44.64 -23.24
C LEU A 389 58.90 -44.22 -23.63
N LEU A 390 58.37 -44.77 -24.71
CA LEU A 390 57.03 -44.48 -25.21
C LEU A 390 55.94 -45.11 -24.30
N ALA A 391 54.69 -44.70 -24.51
CA ALA A 391 53.55 -45.48 -24.02
C ALA A 391 53.48 -46.82 -24.75
N ASN A 392 52.93 -47.86 -24.11
CA ASN A 392 52.73 -49.14 -24.77
C ASN A 392 51.75 -49.03 -25.93
N GLY A 393 52.25 -49.27 -27.14
CA GLY A 393 51.47 -49.38 -28.38
C GLY A 393 51.18 -50.82 -28.80
N PHE A 394 51.70 -51.83 -28.08
CA PHE A 394 51.40 -53.23 -28.36
C PHE A 394 50.05 -53.64 -27.78
N THR A 395 49.30 -54.46 -28.50
CA THR A 395 48.10 -55.13 -28.00
C THR A 395 48.52 -56.25 -27.03
N ALA A 396 47.96 -56.23 -25.83
CA ALA A 396 48.25 -57.22 -24.80
C ALA A 396 47.84 -58.65 -25.24
N PRO A 397 48.53 -59.69 -24.72
CA PRO A 397 48.06 -61.06 -24.82
C PRO A 397 46.66 -61.23 -24.19
N GLU A 398 45.95 -62.27 -24.60
CA GLU A 398 44.61 -62.58 -24.09
C GLU A 398 44.60 -62.69 -22.55
N ASN A 399 43.57 -62.11 -21.91
CA ASN A 399 43.40 -62.00 -20.45
C ASN A 399 44.54 -61.29 -19.71
N LYS A 400 45.36 -60.51 -20.41
CA LYS A 400 46.41 -59.66 -19.82
C LYS A 400 46.21 -58.18 -20.14
N GLU A 401 46.90 -57.35 -19.37
CA GLU A 401 47.08 -55.93 -19.58
C GLU A 401 48.56 -55.55 -19.41
N PHE A 402 48.95 -54.39 -19.91
CA PHE A 402 50.32 -53.91 -19.81
C PHE A 402 50.68 -53.57 -18.35
N ASP A 403 51.88 -53.96 -17.93
CA ASP A 403 52.44 -53.67 -16.61
C ASP A 403 53.51 -52.57 -16.72
N THR A 404 54.66 -52.92 -17.30
CA THR A 404 55.87 -52.07 -17.37
C THR A 404 56.70 -52.38 -18.61
N TRP A 405 57.71 -51.57 -18.90
CA TRP A 405 58.77 -51.92 -19.85
C TRP A 405 59.95 -52.58 -19.12
N GLU A 406 60.68 -53.47 -19.78
CA GLU A 406 61.98 -53.97 -19.35
C GLU A 406 63.08 -53.42 -20.28
N VAL A 407 64.12 -52.83 -19.69
CA VAL A 407 65.31 -52.33 -20.41
C VAL A 407 66.55 -52.82 -19.67
N ASN A 408 67.41 -53.57 -20.36
CA ASN A 408 68.62 -54.19 -19.77
C ASN A 408 68.35 -55.02 -18.47
N GLY A 409 67.13 -55.54 -18.30
CA GLY A 409 66.71 -56.30 -17.11
C GLY A 409 66.06 -55.47 -16.00
N GLU A 410 66.03 -54.13 -16.10
CA GLU A 410 65.31 -53.27 -15.16
C GLU A 410 63.88 -52.99 -15.62
N LYS A 411 62.92 -53.05 -14.70
CA LYS A 411 61.52 -52.66 -14.95
C LYS A 411 61.35 -51.15 -14.83
N LEU A 412 60.91 -50.52 -15.91
CA LEU A 412 60.72 -49.07 -16.02
C LEU A 412 59.29 -48.77 -16.47
N SER A 413 58.64 -47.80 -15.83
CA SER A 413 57.33 -47.32 -16.25
C SER A 413 57.42 -46.64 -17.63
N PRO A 414 56.35 -46.65 -18.45
CA PRO A 414 56.25 -45.79 -19.62
C PRO A 414 56.57 -44.33 -19.29
N ASN A 415 57.09 -43.58 -20.26
CA ASN A 415 57.57 -42.20 -20.10
C ASN A 415 58.84 -41.99 -19.25
N SER A 416 59.43 -43.04 -18.68
CA SER A 416 60.75 -42.97 -18.03
C SER A 416 61.84 -42.58 -19.05
N LYS A 417 62.96 -42.06 -18.55
CA LYS A 417 64.12 -41.68 -19.38
C LYS A 417 65.28 -42.66 -19.16
N ILE A 418 65.94 -43.05 -20.25
CA ILE A 418 67.18 -43.85 -20.27
C ILE A 418 68.25 -43.09 -21.06
N THR A 419 69.53 -43.40 -20.85
CA THR A 419 70.62 -42.94 -21.74
C THR A 419 70.96 -44.05 -22.73
N VAL A 420 71.19 -43.69 -24.00
CA VAL A 420 71.41 -44.65 -25.09
C VAL A 420 72.81 -44.50 -25.65
N ASP A 421 73.74 -45.29 -25.10
CA ASP A 421 75.16 -45.33 -25.50
C ASP A 421 75.48 -46.40 -26.55
N LYS A 422 74.50 -47.27 -26.84
CA LYS A 422 74.55 -48.39 -27.78
C LYS A 422 73.13 -48.77 -28.20
N ASP A 423 73.01 -49.63 -29.21
CA ASP A 423 71.72 -50.16 -29.63
C ASP A 423 71.00 -50.88 -28.47
N THR A 424 69.73 -50.52 -28.25
CA THR A 424 68.96 -50.87 -27.04
C THR A 424 67.55 -51.36 -27.40
N VAL A 425 67.17 -52.53 -26.90
CA VAL A 425 65.85 -53.13 -27.09
C VAL A 425 65.02 -53.00 -25.81
N ILE A 426 63.77 -52.53 -25.94
CA ILE A 426 62.83 -52.28 -24.84
C ILE A 426 61.69 -53.31 -24.94
N LYS A 427 61.47 -54.12 -23.90
CA LYS A 427 60.51 -55.25 -23.92
C LYS A 427 59.26 -54.97 -23.11
N ALA A 428 58.07 -55.28 -23.63
CA ALA A 428 56.83 -55.16 -22.86
C ALA A 428 56.73 -56.21 -21.74
N ILE A 429 56.15 -55.86 -20.59
CA ILE A 429 55.81 -56.79 -19.50
C ILE A 429 54.30 -56.75 -19.29
N TRP A 430 53.69 -57.92 -19.10
CA TRP A 430 52.24 -58.12 -19.08
C TRP A 430 51.77 -58.77 -17.77
N LYS A 431 50.73 -58.23 -17.14
CA LYS A 431 50.05 -58.78 -15.95
C LYS A 431 48.62 -59.23 -16.28
N ASN A 432 48.00 -60.05 -15.43
CA ASN A 432 46.65 -60.55 -15.69
C ASN A 432 45.60 -59.44 -15.49
N LYS A 433 44.60 -59.40 -16.38
CA LYS A 433 43.54 -58.40 -16.40
C LYS A 433 42.42 -58.75 -15.42
N ILE A 434 42.01 -57.79 -14.59
CA ILE A 434 40.85 -57.91 -13.70
C ILE A 434 39.60 -57.41 -14.44
N PRO A 435 38.40 -58.04 -14.32
CA PRO A 435 37.21 -57.57 -15.02
C PRO A 435 36.65 -56.29 -14.41
N GLU A 436 36.72 -55.17 -15.14
CA GLU A 436 36.06 -53.91 -14.77
C GLU A 436 34.69 -53.74 -15.47
N THR A 437 33.80 -53.00 -14.82
CA THR A 437 32.38 -52.82 -15.15
C THR A 437 32.10 -51.97 -16.40
N PRO A 438 30.96 -52.18 -17.09
CA PRO A 438 30.63 -51.54 -18.37
C PRO A 438 30.31 -50.03 -18.27
N PRO A 439 30.33 -49.30 -19.40
CA PRO A 439 30.13 -47.85 -19.44
C PRO A 439 28.71 -47.41 -19.03
N VAL A 440 28.64 -46.24 -18.39
CA VAL A 440 27.41 -45.65 -17.86
C VAL A 440 26.57 -45.02 -18.99
N GLU A 441 25.38 -45.56 -19.20
CA GLU A 441 24.35 -44.95 -20.06
C GLU A 441 23.86 -43.62 -19.44
N ASN A 442 23.65 -42.59 -20.24
CA ASN A 442 23.14 -41.29 -19.80
C ASN A 442 21.82 -40.94 -20.51
N TYR A 443 20.93 -40.23 -19.81
CA TYR A 443 19.60 -39.85 -20.25
C TYR A 443 19.28 -38.40 -19.90
N THR A 444 18.31 -37.80 -20.59
CA THR A 444 17.86 -36.41 -20.39
C THR A 444 16.65 -36.33 -19.46
N VAL A 445 16.73 -35.43 -18.47
CA VAL A 445 15.62 -35.03 -17.59
C VAL A 445 15.16 -33.63 -18.01
N SER A 446 13.96 -33.53 -18.57
CA SER A 446 13.38 -32.26 -19.03
C SER A 446 12.41 -31.67 -18.02
N PHE A 447 12.35 -30.35 -17.89
CA PHE A 447 11.50 -29.67 -16.90
C PHE A 447 10.40 -28.83 -17.54
N LYS A 448 9.16 -29.02 -17.07
CA LYS A 448 7.98 -28.25 -17.50
C LYS A 448 7.14 -27.85 -16.29
N THR A 449 6.20 -26.96 -16.51
CA THR A 449 5.18 -26.56 -15.53
C THR A 449 3.80 -26.63 -16.16
N GLU A 450 2.77 -26.80 -15.35
CA GLU A 450 1.38 -26.71 -15.82
C GLU A 450 0.99 -25.29 -16.26
N ALA A 451 -0.04 -25.20 -17.10
CA ALA A 451 -0.54 -23.94 -17.64
C ALA A 451 -1.05 -23.02 -16.53
N GLY A 452 -0.64 -21.75 -16.57
CA GLY A 452 -0.98 -20.72 -15.57
C GLY A 452 0.21 -20.27 -14.73
N ALA A 453 1.21 -21.15 -14.52
CA ALA A 453 2.50 -20.77 -13.94
C ALA A 453 3.47 -20.27 -15.03
N THR A 454 4.48 -19.49 -14.64
CA THR A 454 5.44 -18.84 -15.55
C THR A 454 6.90 -19.10 -15.18
N GLY A 455 7.83 -18.74 -16.07
CA GLY A 455 9.27 -19.02 -15.91
C GLY A 455 9.74 -20.25 -16.68
N THR A 456 11.04 -20.53 -16.59
CA THR A 456 11.68 -21.66 -17.28
C THR A 456 12.71 -22.32 -16.37
N MET A 457 13.03 -23.58 -16.66
CA MET A 457 14.00 -24.39 -15.93
C MET A 457 14.74 -25.24 -16.96
N LEU A 458 16.07 -25.34 -16.86
CA LEU A 458 16.91 -25.99 -17.87
C LEU A 458 16.91 -27.51 -17.73
N ASP A 459 16.78 -28.20 -18.85
CA ASP A 459 16.94 -29.65 -18.97
C ASP A 459 18.35 -30.11 -18.53
N GLN A 460 18.43 -31.31 -17.95
CA GLN A 460 19.68 -31.89 -17.42
C GLN A 460 20.00 -33.22 -18.10
N THR A 461 21.29 -33.54 -18.24
CA THR A 461 21.76 -34.86 -18.68
C THR A 461 22.36 -35.59 -17.48
N VAL A 462 21.85 -36.78 -17.19
CA VAL A 462 22.19 -37.54 -15.97
C VAL A 462 22.47 -39.01 -16.29
N ALA A 463 23.27 -39.66 -15.44
CA ALA A 463 23.54 -41.09 -15.53
C ALA A 463 22.30 -41.95 -15.25
N LYS A 464 22.24 -43.13 -15.86
CA LYS A 464 21.29 -44.19 -15.55
C LYS A 464 21.41 -44.59 -14.08
N GLY A 465 20.32 -44.46 -13.33
CA GLY A 465 20.30 -44.67 -11.89
C GLY A 465 19.42 -43.65 -11.18
N LYS A 466 19.66 -43.46 -9.88
CA LYS A 466 18.84 -42.60 -9.03
C LYS A 466 19.07 -41.11 -9.31
N TYR A 467 17.97 -40.37 -9.39
CA TYR A 467 17.95 -38.92 -9.55
C TYR A 467 17.06 -38.27 -8.48
N THR A 468 17.62 -37.33 -7.73
CA THR A 468 16.92 -36.60 -6.66
C THR A 468 16.16 -35.41 -7.24
N LEU A 469 14.86 -35.30 -6.94
CA LEU A 469 13.99 -34.26 -7.49
C LEU A 469 14.32 -32.87 -6.89
N PRO A 470 14.65 -31.86 -7.70
CA PRO A 470 15.07 -30.53 -7.24
C PRO A 470 13.89 -29.64 -6.81
N ASN A 471 14.17 -28.50 -6.17
CA ASN A 471 13.17 -27.43 -6.02
C ASN A 471 12.81 -26.84 -7.41
N PRO A 472 11.53 -26.55 -7.69
CA PRO A 472 11.13 -25.84 -8.92
C PRO A 472 11.61 -24.38 -8.89
N THR A 473 12.01 -23.86 -10.05
CA THR A 473 12.37 -22.43 -10.23
C THR A 473 11.28 -21.62 -10.96
N PHE A 474 10.15 -22.25 -11.27
CA PHE A 474 8.99 -21.60 -11.88
C PHE A 474 8.26 -20.70 -10.87
N THR A 475 7.63 -19.63 -11.36
CA THR A 475 6.79 -18.73 -10.57
C THR A 475 5.33 -19.17 -10.67
N ALA A 476 4.76 -19.57 -9.53
CA ALA A 476 3.37 -19.97 -9.40
C ALA A 476 2.39 -18.80 -9.66
N GLU A 477 1.16 -19.13 -10.04
CA GLU A 477 0.04 -18.20 -10.03
C GLU A 477 -0.32 -17.82 -8.58
N LYS A 478 -0.82 -16.59 -8.35
CA LYS A 478 -1.12 -16.09 -7.00
C LYS A 478 -2.15 -16.97 -6.29
N GLY A 479 -1.80 -17.51 -5.12
CA GLY A 479 -2.66 -18.41 -4.35
C GLY A 479 -2.50 -19.90 -4.70
N LYS A 480 -1.39 -20.28 -5.36
CA LYS A 480 -1.01 -21.68 -5.56
C LYS A 480 0.36 -21.96 -4.97
N GLU A 481 0.50 -23.11 -4.32
CA GLU A 481 1.79 -23.62 -3.84
C GLU A 481 2.24 -24.87 -4.62
N PHE A 482 3.51 -25.23 -4.45
CA PHE A 482 4.09 -26.36 -5.16
C PHE A 482 3.65 -27.69 -4.53
N ALA A 483 2.85 -28.47 -5.26
CA ALA A 483 2.32 -29.74 -4.76
C ALA A 483 3.29 -30.91 -4.96
N GLY A 484 4.15 -30.83 -5.97
CA GLY A 484 5.12 -31.87 -6.30
C GLY A 484 5.40 -31.98 -7.80
N TRP A 485 6.35 -32.85 -8.13
CA TRP A 485 6.68 -33.21 -9.50
C TRP A 485 5.86 -34.41 -9.95
N ARG A 486 5.19 -34.27 -11.10
CA ARG A 486 4.63 -35.38 -11.86
C ARG A 486 5.69 -35.93 -12.82
N VAL A 487 5.89 -37.25 -12.80
CA VAL A 487 6.93 -37.93 -13.60
C VAL A 487 6.33 -38.52 -14.87
N GLY A 488 6.72 -37.98 -16.04
CA GLY A 488 6.16 -38.37 -17.33
C GLY A 488 4.65 -38.15 -17.40
N GLU A 489 3.92 -39.19 -17.77
CA GLU A 489 2.45 -39.22 -17.85
C GLU A 489 1.78 -39.87 -16.63
N GLY A 490 2.55 -40.27 -15.60
CA GLY A 490 1.99 -40.86 -14.36
C GLY A 490 1.16 -39.85 -13.57
N THR A 491 0.23 -40.30 -12.73
CA THR A 491 -0.68 -39.41 -11.96
C THR A 491 -0.10 -38.90 -10.65
N ASP A 492 0.88 -39.62 -10.09
CA ASP A 492 1.31 -39.40 -8.71
C ASP A 492 2.34 -38.27 -8.60
N LEU A 493 2.18 -37.45 -7.55
CA LEU A 493 3.10 -36.35 -7.26
C LEU A 493 4.20 -36.80 -6.29
N LYS A 494 5.45 -36.45 -6.62
CA LYS A 494 6.61 -36.67 -5.76
C LYS A 494 7.14 -35.35 -5.23
N THR A 495 7.37 -35.28 -3.93
CA THR A 495 7.90 -34.09 -3.25
C THR A 495 9.37 -33.85 -3.58
N VAL A 496 9.85 -32.62 -3.38
CA VAL A 496 11.27 -32.26 -3.51
C VAL A 496 12.12 -33.15 -2.60
N GLY A 497 13.28 -33.56 -3.09
CA GLY A 497 14.19 -34.46 -2.36
C GLY A 497 13.85 -35.95 -2.50
N SER A 498 12.69 -36.32 -3.05
CA SER A 498 12.39 -37.71 -3.41
C SER A 498 13.32 -38.19 -4.54
N GLU A 499 13.67 -39.47 -4.55
CA GLU A 499 14.44 -40.09 -5.64
C GLU A 499 13.52 -40.77 -6.67
N ILE A 500 13.97 -40.77 -7.94
CA ILE A 500 13.39 -41.56 -9.03
C ILE A 500 14.50 -42.31 -9.79
N ASP A 501 14.18 -43.47 -10.35
CA ASP A 501 15.12 -44.23 -11.19
C ASP A 501 15.03 -43.76 -12.65
N ILE A 502 16.14 -43.21 -13.16
CA ILE A 502 16.29 -42.80 -14.55
C ILE A 502 16.76 -44.00 -15.37
N THR A 503 15.84 -44.62 -16.09
CA THR A 503 16.08 -45.74 -17.01
C THR A 503 15.91 -45.37 -18.48
N GLY A 504 15.60 -44.10 -18.75
CA GLY A 504 15.36 -43.49 -20.06
C GLY A 504 15.16 -41.98 -19.92
N ASN A 505 15.00 -41.26 -21.03
CA ASN A 505 14.67 -39.83 -20.99
C ASN A 505 13.31 -39.61 -20.32
N VAL A 506 13.20 -38.60 -19.44
CA VAL A 506 11.99 -38.34 -18.65
C VAL A 506 11.67 -36.85 -18.61
N THR A 507 10.37 -36.50 -18.56
CA THR A 507 9.93 -35.13 -18.31
C THR A 507 9.33 -35.03 -16.90
N LEU A 508 9.76 -34.04 -16.13
CA LEU A 508 9.22 -33.69 -14.83
C LEU A 508 8.34 -32.45 -14.99
N THR A 509 7.05 -32.59 -14.66
CA THR A 509 6.09 -31.47 -14.71
C THR A 509 5.83 -30.97 -13.29
N ALA A 510 6.12 -29.70 -13.03
CA ALA A 510 5.77 -29.04 -11.78
C ALA A 510 4.25 -28.85 -11.71
N VAL A 511 3.63 -29.46 -10.69
CA VAL A 511 2.19 -29.38 -10.43
C VAL A 511 1.95 -28.44 -9.26
N TRP A 512 0.98 -27.54 -9.44
CA TRP A 512 0.65 -26.50 -8.47
C TRP A 512 -0.72 -26.77 -7.88
N LYS A 513 -0.76 -27.02 -6.58
CA LYS A 513 -2.03 -27.06 -5.87
C LYS A 513 -2.36 -25.61 -5.52
N GLY A 514 -3.34 -25.06 -6.23
CA GLY A 514 -4.14 -24.00 -5.62
C GLY A 514 -4.87 -24.61 -4.42
N ASP A 515 -5.12 -23.79 -3.41
CA ASP A 515 -6.15 -24.15 -2.44
C ASP A 515 -7.42 -24.49 -3.24
N GLU A 516 -7.86 -25.76 -3.16
CA GLU A 516 -9.25 -26.08 -3.51
C GLU A 516 -10.14 -25.18 -2.67
N PRO A 517 -11.34 -24.79 -3.14
CA PRO A 517 -12.10 -23.73 -2.50
C PRO A 517 -12.65 -24.17 -1.13
N GLU A 518 -11.79 -24.07 -0.12
CA GLU A 518 -12.13 -23.49 1.17
C GLU A 518 -12.85 -22.18 0.83
N THR A 519 -14.19 -22.24 0.90
CA THR A 519 -15.03 -21.06 1.07
C THR A 519 -14.35 -20.15 2.09
N PRO A 520 -14.21 -18.84 1.81
CA PRO A 520 -13.25 -17.95 2.46
C PRO A 520 -13.30 -18.18 3.97
N PRO A 521 -12.14 -18.42 4.63
CA PRO A 521 -12.08 -19.15 5.90
C PRO A 521 -13.16 -18.61 6.81
N ALA A 522 -14.20 -19.43 6.97
CA ALA A 522 -15.35 -19.06 7.77
C ALA A 522 -14.79 -18.89 9.17
N THR A 523 -14.57 -17.63 9.57
CA THR A 523 -14.23 -17.32 10.95
C THR A 523 -15.39 -17.88 11.73
N GLU A 524 -15.21 -19.02 12.42
CA GLU A 524 -16.32 -19.78 13.01
C GLU A 524 -17.13 -18.81 13.86
N THR A 525 -18.26 -18.35 13.32
CA THR A 525 -19.11 -17.38 13.98
C THR A 525 -20.13 -18.16 14.76
N PHE A 526 -20.06 -18.00 16.06
CA PHE A 526 -21.00 -18.57 16.98
C PHE A 526 -22.00 -17.52 17.41
N LYS A 527 -23.26 -17.91 17.34
CA LYS A 527 -24.39 -17.09 17.73
C LYS A 527 -24.59 -17.23 19.23
N VAL A 528 -24.57 -16.11 19.93
CA VAL A 528 -25.14 -15.99 21.26
C VAL A 528 -26.61 -15.58 21.09
N SER A 529 -27.54 -16.34 21.67
CA SER A 529 -28.97 -16.05 21.63
C SER A 529 -29.60 -16.12 23.01
N TYR A 530 -30.63 -15.32 23.27
CA TYR A 530 -31.30 -15.26 24.57
C TYR A 530 -32.64 -16.00 24.53
N ASP A 531 -32.89 -16.83 25.53
CA ASP A 531 -34.15 -17.53 25.75
C ASP A 531 -34.87 -16.94 26.97
N ALA A 532 -36.13 -16.56 26.80
CA ALA A 532 -36.96 -15.97 27.84
C ALA A 532 -37.38 -16.96 28.93
N ASN A 533 -37.29 -18.28 28.70
CA ASN A 533 -37.57 -19.33 29.68
C ASN A 533 -38.91 -19.15 30.43
N GLY A 534 -40.01 -19.00 29.70
CA GLY A 534 -41.33 -18.71 30.25
C GLY A 534 -41.64 -17.22 30.50
N GLY A 535 -40.63 -16.34 30.39
CA GLY A 535 -40.83 -14.89 30.24
C GLY A 535 -41.35 -14.53 28.84
N SER A 536 -41.56 -13.23 28.59
CA SER A 536 -42.09 -12.73 27.31
C SER A 536 -41.31 -11.53 26.76
N GLY A 537 -41.28 -11.38 25.44
CA GLY A 537 -40.49 -10.37 24.73
C GLY A 537 -39.39 -11.00 23.88
N THR A 538 -38.52 -10.17 23.30
CA THR A 538 -37.38 -10.60 22.47
C THR A 538 -36.13 -9.84 22.87
N MET A 539 -34.97 -10.49 22.74
CA MET A 539 -33.66 -9.87 22.90
C MET A 539 -32.77 -10.26 21.72
N THR A 540 -32.19 -9.26 21.07
CA THR A 540 -31.26 -9.48 19.97
C THR A 540 -29.90 -9.87 20.54
N GLY A 541 -29.50 -11.11 20.28
CA GLY A 541 -28.15 -11.61 20.59
C GLY A 541 -27.09 -11.12 19.59
N ALA A 542 -25.91 -11.72 19.64
CA ALA A 542 -24.77 -11.34 18.80
C ALA A 542 -24.19 -12.54 18.05
N GLU A 543 -23.57 -12.28 16.91
CA GLU A 543 -22.82 -13.28 16.14
C GLU A 543 -21.33 -12.91 16.18
N LEU A 544 -20.50 -13.80 16.70
CA LEU A 544 -19.14 -13.51 17.18
C LEU A 544 -18.17 -14.60 16.76
N LYS A 545 -16.93 -14.23 16.45
CA LYS A 545 -15.89 -15.20 16.07
C LYS A 545 -15.51 -16.08 17.28
N LYS A 546 -15.19 -17.36 17.04
CA LYS A 546 -14.69 -18.29 18.06
C LYS A 546 -13.59 -17.67 18.92
N GLY A 547 -13.71 -17.83 20.23
CA GLY A 547 -12.78 -17.27 21.21
C GLY A 547 -13.01 -15.80 21.54
N SER A 548 -14.03 -15.13 20.97
CA SER A 548 -14.38 -13.76 21.34
C SER A 548 -14.99 -13.71 22.74
N THR A 549 -14.58 -12.73 23.54
CA THR A 549 -15.27 -12.38 24.78
C THR A 549 -16.60 -11.68 24.48
N TYR A 550 -17.66 -12.08 25.18
CA TYR A 550 -18.99 -11.49 25.06
C TYR A 550 -19.56 -11.15 26.43
N LYS A 551 -20.09 -9.94 26.56
CA LYS A 551 -20.73 -9.44 27.78
C LYS A 551 -22.23 -9.70 27.75
N LEU A 552 -22.73 -10.44 28.73
CA LEU A 552 -24.15 -10.76 28.85
C LEU A 552 -24.98 -9.49 29.07
N LEU A 553 -26.04 -9.34 28.29
CA LEU A 553 -26.90 -8.15 28.30
C LEU A 553 -27.75 -8.07 29.58
N ALA A 554 -28.20 -6.87 29.92
CA ALA A 554 -29.26 -6.68 30.92
C ALA A 554 -30.56 -7.33 30.43
N ASN A 555 -31.36 -7.89 31.34
CA ASN A 555 -32.61 -8.55 31.00
C ASN A 555 -33.62 -7.59 30.33
N GLY A 556 -33.89 -7.84 29.04
CA GLY A 556 -34.93 -7.18 28.26
C GLY A 556 -36.28 -7.92 28.25
N PHE A 557 -36.36 -9.15 28.78
CA PHE A 557 -37.62 -9.89 28.86
C PHE A 557 -38.51 -9.41 30.01
N LYS A 558 -39.82 -9.37 29.76
CA LYS A 558 -40.83 -9.26 30.82
C LYS A 558 -40.91 -10.59 31.56
N ALA A 559 -40.81 -10.55 32.88
CA ALA A 559 -40.89 -11.72 33.74
C ALA A 559 -42.24 -12.45 33.64
N PRO A 560 -42.27 -13.78 33.89
CA PRO A 560 -43.50 -14.53 34.15
C PRO A 560 -44.24 -13.96 35.36
N ASP A 561 -45.56 -14.18 35.43
CA ASP A 561 -46.37 -13.72 36.56
C ASP A 561 -45.84 -14.25 37.90
N LYS A 562 -45.79 -13.34 38.89
CA LYS A 562 -45.24 -13.57 40.24
C LYS A 562 -43.77 -14.01 40.28
N LYS A 563 -42.98 -13.79 39.22
CA LYS A 563 -41.52 -14.00 39.25
C LYS A 563 -40.75 -12.72 38.95
N LYS A 564 -39.48 -12.67 39.36
CA LYS A 564 -38.51 -11.62 39.00
C LYS A 564 -37.25 -12.23 38.40
N PHE A 565 -36.53 -11.46 37.60
CA PHE A 565 -35.28 -11.90 36.99
C PHE A 565 -34.21 -12.11 38.06
N LYS A 566 -33.65 -13.31 38.14
CA LYS A 566 -32.56 -13.68 39.06
C LYS A 566 -31.18 -13.54 38.39
N GLY A 567 -31.08 -13.95 37.13
CA GLY A 567 -29.82 -14.03 36.39
C GLY A 567 -29.98 -14.80 35.07
N TRP A 568 -28.87 -15.08 34.43
CA TRP A 568 -28.76 -15.87 33.20
C TRP A 568 -28.24 -17.28 33.51
N LYS A 569 -28.60 -18.25 32.67
CA LYS A 569 -28.07 -19.62 32.71
C LYS A 569 -27.52 -20.00 31.34
N ILE A 570 -26.34 -20.63 31.32
CA ILE A 570 -25.75 -21.25 30.12
C ILE A 570 -25.33 -22.66 30.51
N GLY A 571 -25.87 -23.67 29.81
CA GLY A 571 -25.72 -25.06 30.23
C GLY A 571 -26.29 -25.28 31.62
N GLU A 572 -25.45 -25.64 32.59
CA GLU A 572 -25.84 -25.76 34.01
C GLU A 572 -25.46 -24.55 34.89
N THR A 573 -24.61 -23.65 34.39
CA THR A 573 -23.98 -22.56 35.15
C THR A 573 -24.84 -21.29 35.18
N GLU A 574 -24.98 -20.66 36.35
CA GLU A 574 -25.63 -19.35 36.51
C GLU A 574 -24.62 -18.18 36.36
N TYR A 575 -25.08 -17.07 35.77
CA TYR A 575 -24.33 -15.84 35.50
C TYR A 575 -25.19 -14.61 35.84
N ALA A 576 -24.55 -13.50 36.22
CA ALA A 576 -25.22 -12.21 36.35
C ALA A 576 -25.35 -11.49 35.00
N ALA A 577 -26.24 -10.48 34.94
CA ALA A 577 -26.27 -9.55 33.82
C ALA A 577 -25.01 -8.66 33.86
N GLY A 578 -24.28 -8.60 32.75
CA GLY A 578 -23.00 -7.90 32.65
C GLY A 578 -21.75 -8.78 32.84
N ASP A 579 -21.90 -10.08 33.13
CA ASP A 579 -20.76 -11.01 33.16
C ASP A 579 -20.20 -11.26 31.76
N GLU A 580 -18.92 -11.62 31.68
CA GLU A 580 -18.23 -11.91 30.42
C GLU A 580 -17.98 -13.41 30.24
N ILE A 581 -18.31 -13.91 29.04
CA ILE A 581 -18.11 -15.31 28.63
C ILE A 581 -17.20 -15.37 27.40
N THR A 582 -16.50 -16.49 27.18
CA THR A 582 -15.76 -16.73 25.93
C THR A 582 -16.61 -17.60 25.00
N VAL A 583 -16.94 -17.09 23.81
CA VAL A 583 -17.84 -17.79 22.88
C VAL A 583 -17.03 -18.75 22.00
N ASN A 584 -17.02 -20.03 22.38
CA ASN A 584 -16.33 -21.10 21.64
C ASN A 584 -17.27 -22.02 20.83
N GLU A 585 -18.58 -21.89 21.05
CA GLU A 585 -19.66 -22.59 20.35
C GLU A 585 -20.97 -21.78 20.42
N ASN A 586 -22.01 -22.19 19.68
CA ASN A 586 -23.32 -21.53 19.71
C ASN A 586 -23.91 -21.58 21.13
N THR A 587 -24.20 -20.42 21.69
CA THR A 587 -24.49 -20.26 23.12
C THR A 587 -25.91 -19.74 23.34
N THR A 588 -26.77 -20.52 23.98
CA THR A 588 -28.08 -20.04 24.44
C THR A 588 -28.00 -19.59 25.89
N VAL A 589 -28.39 -18.34 26.12
CA VAL A 589 -28.41 -17.66 27.41
C VAL A 589 -29.86 -17.61 27.90
N THR A 590 -30.19 -18.50 28.83
CA THR A 590 -31.56 -18.75 29.28
C THR A 590 -31.86 -17.94 30.54
N ALA A 591 -32.98 -17.20 30.57
CA ALA A 591 -33.37 -16.42 31.75
C ALA A 591 -33.65 -17.32 32.96
N ILE A 592 -33.17 -16.93 34.15
CA ILE A 592 -33.53 -17.54 35.42
C ILE A 592 -34.53 -16.62 36.12
N TRP A 593 -35.66 -17.19 36.53
CA TRP A 593 -36.73 -16.50 37.23
C TRP A 593 -36.89 -17.07 38.63
N GLU A 594 -36.84 -16.21 39.65
CA GLU A 594 -37.17 -16.61 41.03
C GLU A 594 -38.55 -16.07 41.44
N ASP A 595 -39.27 -16.85 42.25
CA ASP A 595 -40.60 -16.48 42.72
C ASP A 595 -40.54 -15.24 43.63
N ILE A 596 -41.45 -14.30 43.38
CA ILE A 596 -41.70 -13.19 44.27
C ILE A 596 -42.48 -13.77 45.45
N THR A 597 -41.79 -14.00 46.57
CA THR A 597 -42.40 -14.46 47.81
C THR A 597 -43.32 -13.38 48.37
N THR A 598 -44.59 -13.41 47.97
CA THR A 598 -45.66 -12.71 48.68
C THR A 598 -45.89 -13.41 50.01
N ASP A 599 -45.48 -12.78 51.10
CA ASP A 599 -45.79 -13.22 52.47
C ASP A 599 -47.32 -13.40 52.60
N PRO A 600 -47.82 -14.60 52.93
CA PRO A 600 -49.25 -14.90 52.94
C PRO A 600 -49.92 -14.37 54.22
N SER A 601 -50.00 -13.05 54.36
CA SER A 601 -50.66 -12.39 55.49
C SER A 601 -51.68 -11.32 55.07
N THR A 602 -52.66 -11.69 54.24
CA THR A 602 -54.09 -11.26 54.36
C THR A 602 -54.98 -12.08 53.41
N PRO A 603 -56.21 -12.47 53.82
CA PRO A 603 -57.09 -13.31 52.99
C PRO A 603 -57.88 -12.48 51.98
N ASP A 604 -57.96 -13.00 50.74
CA ASP A 604 -58.87 -12.47 49.71
C ASP A 604 -60.25 -13.16 49.78
N SER A 605 -61.31 -12.36 49.76
CA SER A 605 -62.70 -12.81 49.77
C SER A 605 -63.24 -12.81 48.34
N GLY A 606 -63.18 -13.97 47.68
CA GLY A 606 -63.31 -14.08 46.23
C GLY A 606 -64.69 -13.82 45.61
N THR A 607 -64.82 -14.18 44.33
CA THR A 607 -66.09 -14.59 43.72
C THR A 607 -65.88 -15.40 42.43
N ASN A 608 -66.92 -16.12 42.02
CA ASN A 608 -66.97 -17.04 40.87
C ASN A 608 -67.26 -16.26 39.55
N PRO A 609 -67.42 -16.88 38.35
CA PRO A 609 -66.90 -16.29 37.11
C PRO A 609 -68.00 -15.97 36.06
N ASP A 610 -67.54 -15.73 34.84
CA ASP A 610 -68.21 -15.90 33.53
C ASP A 610 -68.51 -14.61 32.73
N GLN A 611 -68.52 -14.81 31.40
CA GLN A 611 -68.93 -13.91 30.30
C GLN A 611 -67.94 -12.85 29.77
N GLY A 612 -67.01 -13.38 28.95
CA GLY A 612 -66.74 -13.02 27.54
C GLY A 612 -67.06 -11.62 26.96
N GLY A 613 -66.10 -11.09 26.20
CA GLY A 613 -66.24 -9.94 25.28
C GLY A 613 -64.91 -9.52 24.66
N ASP A 614 -64.90 -9.26 23.35
CA ASP A 614 -63.75 -9.15 22.43
C ASP A 614 -62.59 -8.14 22.71
N LYS A 615 -61.49 -8.36 21.96
CA LYS A 615 -60.21 -7.61 21.84
C LYS A 615 -60.36 -6.22 21.18
N PRO A 616 -59.30 -5.36 21.04
CA PRO A 616 -57.89 -5.46 21.48
C PRO A 616 -57.28 -4.23 22.23
N ASN A 617 -56.07 -4.45 22.77
CA ASN A 617 -55.07 -3.47 23.29
C ASN A 617 -54.55 -2.50 22.18
N PRO A 618 -54.00 -1.29 22.45
CA PRO A 618 -52.80 -0.99 23.25
C PRO A 618 -53.03 0.08 24.36
N GLY A 619 -52.18 0.32 25.36
CA GLY A 619 -50.84 -0.15 25.66
C GLY A 619 -49.97 1.01 26.19
N THR A 620 -49.54 0.98 27.47
CA THR A 620 -48.73 2.05 28.09
C THR A 620 -47.59 1.49 28.96
N ARG A 621 -46.41 2.14 28.83
CA ARG A 621 -45.19 2.07 29.67
C ARG A 621 -44.24 3.17 29.10
N PRO A 622 -43.15 3.61 29.76
CA PRO A 622 -42.78 3.60 31.20
C PRO A 622 -42.50 5.01 31.78
N GLY A 623 -42.19 5.05 33.07
CA GLY A 623 -41.49 6.14 33.77
C GLY A 623 -41.89 6.13 35.26
N GLU A 624 -41.03 6.33 36.25
CA GLU A 624 -39.58 6.63 36.29
C GLU A 624 -39.12 6.41 37.76
N GLY A 625 -37.82 6.37 38.08
CA GLY A 625 -37.39 6.33 39.49
C GLY A 625 -35.89 6.12 39.71
N ASP A 626 -35.20 7.21 40.06
CA ASP A 626 -33.77 7.23 40.39
C ASP A 626 -33.49 7.20 41.92
N ASN A 627 -32.21 6.94 42.23
CA ASN A 627 -31.58 6.64 43.53
C ASN A 627 -31.65 7.80 44.58
N PRO A 628 -31.35 7.61 45.91
CA PRO A 628 -29.94 7.44 46.35
C PRO A 628 -29.64 6.59 47.63
N ASP A 629 -28.34 6.37 47.85
CA ASP A 629 -27.59 6.11 49.12
C ASP A 629 -27.72 4.81 49.94
N LYS A 630 -26.63 4.00 49.95
CA LYS A 630 -25.87 3.61 51.18
C LYS A 630 -24.50 2.93 50.88
N PRO A 631 -23.61 2.67 51.89
CA PRO A 631 -22.16 2.55 51.69
C PRO A 631 -21.65 1.10 51.57
N GLY A 632 -20.36 0.95 51.23
CA GLY A 632 -19.73 -0.35 51.00
C GLY A 632 -19.14 -1.03 52.25
N THR A 633 -18.70 -2.28 52.09
CA THR A 633 -17.54 -2.91 52.77
C THR A 633 -17.13 -4.20 52.05
N ARG A 634 -15.86 -4.61 52.19
CA ARG A 634 -15.24 -5.84 51.65
C ARG A 634 -14.83 -6.79 52.80
N PRO A 635 -14.85 -8.10 52.58
CA PRO A 635 -13.70 -9.01 52.85
C PRO A 635 -13.41 -9.90 51.62
N GLY A 636 -12.25 -10.48 51.27
CA GLY A 636 -10.90 -10.77 51.81
C GLY A 636 -10.15 -11.52 50.66
N GLU A 637 -8.84 -11.32 50.42
CA GLU A 637 -7.77 -12.35 50.62
C GLU A 637 -7.95 -13.67 49.82
N GLY A 638 -7.06 -14.14 48.93
CA GLY A 638 -5.77 -13.65 48.40
C GLY A 638 -5.72 -13.78 46.85
N ASP A 639 -4.61 -14.14 46.18
CA ASP A 639 -3.23 -14.40 46.65
C ASP A 639 -2.18 -14.14 45.52
N ASN A 640 -1.05 -14.86 45.49
CA ASN A 640 0.18 -14.63 44.69
C ASN A 640 0.54 -15.89 43.82
N PRO A 641 1.63 -15.95 43.00
CA PRO A 641 2.74 -15.01 42.80
C PRO A 641 3.22 -14.75 41.35
N ASP A 642 4.00 -13.68 41.10
CA ASP A 642 5.47 -13.80 40.88
C ASP A 642 6.27 -12.48 40.82
N LYS A 643 7.60 -12.60 41.02
CA LYS A 643 8.63 -11.54 41.24
C LYS A 643 9.34 -11.11 39.93
N PRO A 644 10.24 -10.07 39.86
CA PRO A 644 11.31 -9.66 40.81
C PRO A 644 11.32 -8.14 41.15
N GLY A 645 12.19 -7.56 42.01
CA GLY A 645 13.29 -8.05 42.87
C GLY A 645 14.00 -6.83 43.51
N THR A 646 14.40 -6.91 44.78
CA THR A 646 14.82 -5.76 45.63
C THR A 646 16.25 -5.89 46.21
N ARG A 647 16.93 -4.78 46.57
CA ARG A 647 17.43 -4.52 47.96
C ARG A 647 18.09 -3.12 48.16
N PRO A 648 18.26 -2.64 49.43
CA PRO A 648 18.55 -1.22 49.76
C PRO A 648 19.74 -0.97 50.74
N GLY A 649 19.91 0.30 51.17
CA GLY A 649 20.51 0.80 52.43
C GLY A 649 20.08 2.27 52.66
N GLU A 650 19.45 2.64 53.78
CA GLU A 650 20.05 3.34 54.95
C GLU A 650 20.66 4.74 54.63
N GLY A 651 20.35 5.85 55.32
CA GLY A 651 19.42 6.11 56.45
C GLY A 651 19.39 7.62 56.84
N ASP A 652 18.49 7.97 57.77
CA ASP A 652 18.41 9.15 58.65
C ASP A 652 18.32 10.63 58.16
N ASN A 653 17.45 11.36 58.86
CA ASN A 653 17.21 12.82 58.96
C ASN A 653 17.92 13.31 60.28
N PRO A 654 18.03 14.60 60.68
CA PRO A 654 17.45 15.84 60.11
C PRO A 654 18.37 17.09 60.05
N GLU A 655 17.92 18.18 59.38
CA GLU A 655 17.76 19.53 59.98
C GLU A 655 17.29 20.62 58.97
N ASN A 656 16.64 21.66 59.51
CA ASN A 656 16.09 22.87 58.87
C ASN A 656 15.95 23.89 60.04
N PRO A 657 16.17 25.23 59.91
CA PRO A 657 15.58 26.06 58.85
C PRO A 657 16.38 27.29 58.34
N ASP A 658 15.89 27.94 57.28
CA ASP A 658 15.40 29.34 57.36
C ASP A 658 14.63 29.80 56.09
N LYS A 659 13.86 30.89 56.21
CA LYS A 659 12.82 31.42 55.28
C LYS A 659 12.88 32.98 55.30
N PRO A 660 12.04 33.78 54.58
CA PRO A 660 11.15 33.54 53.42
C PRO A 660 11.16 34.66 52.32
N GLY A 661 10.34 34.51 51.26
CA GLY A 661 9.72 35.62 50.48
C GLY A 661 10.45 36.07 49.19
N GLU A 662 9.82 36.61 48.12
CA GLU A 662 8.40 36.79 47.70
C GLU A 662 8.31 36.86 46.14
N ASN A 663 7.11 36.97 45.58
CA ASN A 663 6.74 37.08 44.14
C ASN A 663 5.60 38.16 44.04
N PRO A 664 5.08 38.68 42.89
CA PRO A 664 5.51 38.72 41.47
C PRO A 664 5.42 40.12 40.75
N ARG A 665 5.97 40.23 39.50
CA ARG A 665 5.52 41.12 38.37
C ARG A 665 5.64 42.68 38.54
N PRO A 666 5.33 43.54 37.52
CA PRO A 666 5.73 43.55 36.08
C PRO A 666 6.12 44.95 35.49
N ARG A 667 6.55 44.99 34.20
CA ARG A 667 6.48 46.11 33.20
C ARG A 667 6.87 47.58 33.59
N THR A 668 7.78 48.20 32.82
CA THR A 668 7.52 49.39 31.94
C THR A 668 8.77 49.85 31.14
N LYS A 669 8.57 50.60 30.04
CA LYS A 669 9.60 51.36 29.29
C LYS A 669 9.66 52.82 29.80
N PRO A 670 10.67 53.60 29.40
CA PRO A 670 10.37 54.91 28.82
C PRO A 670 11.15 55.29 27.54
N ASN A 671 10.68 56.36 26.89
CA ASN A 671 11.33 57.15 25.81
C ASN A 671 12.57 57.91 26.39
N GLY A 672 13.48 58.56 25.65
CA GLY A 672 13.64 58.89 24.22
C GLY A 672 14.11 60.36 24.07
N GLY A 673 14.85 60.74 23.00
CA GLY A 673 15.13 62.17 22.70
C GLY A 673 16.45 62.54 22.00
N GLU A 674 16.32 63.44 21.01
CA GLU A 674 17.23 64.53 20.59
C GLU A 674 18.50 64.29 19.71
N ASN A 675 18.31 64.49 18.39
CA ASN A 675 18.84 65.59 17.55
C ASN A 675 20.37 65.91 17.49
N ILE A 676 20.92 66.07 16.26
CA ILE A 676 21.63 67.28 15.76
C ILE A 676 22.16 67.10 14.30
N SER A 677 22.14 68.23 13.60
CA SER A 677 22.41 68.59 12.21
C SER A 677 23.70 68.14 11.47
N LYS A 678 23.51 68.02 10.14
CA LYS A 678 24.43 68.14 8.97
C LYS A 678 25.61 69.14 9.12
N PRO A 679 26.72 68.97 8.35
CA PRO A 679 26.73 69.47 6.95
C PRO A 679 27.46 68.61 5.88
N LYS A 680 27.19 69.01 4.62
CA LYS A 680 27.86 68.72 3.32
C LYS A 680 28.39 70.12 2.82
N PRO A 681 28.97 70.38 1.61
CA PRO A 681 29.34 69.52 0.47
C PRO A 681 30.63 69.94 -0.31
N ASP A 682 30.79 69.41 -1.54
CA ASP A 682 31.50 69.94 -2.72
C ASP A 682 33.07 70.00 -2.71
N ASP A 683 33.81 70.05 -3.84
CA ASP A 683 33.44 70.36 -5.24
C ASP A 683 34.40 69.74 -6.30
N ASP A 684 34.25 70.17 -7.58
CA ASP A 684 34.98 69.90 -8.84
C ASP A 684 34.55 68.62 -9.64
N LYS A 685 34.14 68.67 -10.94
CA LYS A 685 34.14 69.79 -11.91
C LYS A 685 33.29 69.56 -13.21
N ILE A 686 32.68 70.66 -13.74
CA ILE A 686 32.50 71.02 -15.19
C ILE A 686 31.50 70.18 -16.08
N THR A 687 30.56 70.70 -16.91
CA THR A 687 30.13 72.09 -17.31
C THR A 687 28.70 72.23 -17.92
N LYS A 688 28.00 73.33 -17.55
CA LYS A 688 27.11 74.29 -18.31
C LYS A 688 26.35 73.87 -19.61
N LYS A 689 25.00 73.95 -19.67
CA LYS A 689 24.04 75.09 -20.01
C LYS A 689 23.85 75.35 -21.54
N PRO A 690 22.70 75.91 -22.04
CA PRO A 690 21.58 76.62 -21.35
C PRO A 690 20.13 76.12 -21.63
N GLU A 691 19.13 76.80 -21.06
CA GLU A 691 17.67 76.53 -21.16
C GLU A 691 17.01 77.02 -22.48
N ASP A 692 15.80 76.52 -22.82
CA ASP A 692 14.58 77.37 -22.78
C ASP A 692 13.21 76.62 -22.78
N ASN A 693 12.22 77.35 -22.27
CA ASN A 693 10.77 77.18 -21.99
C ASN A 693 9.76 76.19 -22.69
N LYS A 694 8.76 75.79 -21.87
CA LYS A 694 7.27 75.75 -22.06
C LYS A 694 6.46 74.62 -22.75
N GLU A 695 5.45 74.17 -21.97
CA GLU A 695 4.01 73.90 -22.26
C GLU A 695 3.49 72.96 -23.38
N ASN A 696 2.51 72.14 -22.93
CA ASN A 696 1.27 71.68 -23.59
C ASN A 696 1.19 70.53 -24.63
N SER A 697 0.48 69.48 -24.19
CA SER A 697 -0.69 68.83 -24.83
C SER A 697 -0.59 67.96 -26.10
N LEU A 698 -1.24 66.80 -25.98
CA LEU A 698 -2.21 66.18 -26.93
C LEU A 698 -1.78 65.69 -28.33
N ASN A 699 -1.95 64.37 -28.48
CA ASN A 699 -2.64 63.67 -29.58
C ASN A 699 -2.09 63.70 -31.04
N ASN A 700 -1.61 62.51 -31.43
CA ASN A 700 -2.31 61.61 -32.37
C ASN A 700 -2.20 61.83 -33.90
N ARG A 701 -1.96 60.70 -34.59
CA ARG A 701 -2.53 60.27 -35.90
C ARG A 701 -1.91 60.71 -37.25
N LYS A 702 -2.07 59.75 -38.18
CA LYS A 702 -2.20 59.80 -39.67
C LYS A 702 -0.93 59.53 -40.51
N VAL A 703 -0.86 58.40 -41.27
CA VAL A 703 -1.46 58.06 -42.61
C VAL A 703 -0.46 58.45 -43.75
N GLN A 704 -0.24 57.78 -44.90
CA GLN A 704 -0.98 56.82 -45.77
C GLN A 704 0.05 55.91 -46.53
N VAL A 705 -0.09 54.58 -46.65
CA VAL A 705 -0.64 53.79 -47.79
C VAL A 705 -0.29 54.24 -49.23
N THR A 706 0.49 53.41 -49.98
CA THR A 706 0.15 52.93 -51.35
C THR A 706 0.81 51.58 -51.71
N ARG A 707 0.36 50.94 -52.80
CA ARG A 707 0.53 49.51 -53.20
C ARG A 707 1.71 49.19 -54.14
N THR A 708 2.19 47.93 -54.11
CA THR A 708 2.09 46.88 -55.17
C THR A 708 2.50 45.52 -54.56
N LYS A 709 1.67 44.45 -54.54
CA LYS A 709 1.50 43.38 -55.56
C LYS A 709 2.79 42.58 -55.86
N ASP A 710 2.80 41.23 -55.92
CA ASP A 710 1.73 40.22 -56.08
C ASP A 710 2.07 38.85 -55.39
N VAL A 711 1.15 37.86 -55.52
CA VAL A 711 1.26 36.40 -55.18
C VAL A 711 1.09 36.06 -53.67
N LYS A 712 -0.10 35.66 -53.18
CA LYS A 712 -0.72 34.30 -53.16
C LYS A 712 0.10 33.25 -52.39
N GLU A 713 -0.45 32.43 -51.48
CA GLU A 713 -1.86 32.08 -51.20
C GLU A 713 -2.12 31.78 -49.68
N ASN A 714 -3.39 31.61 -49.29
CA ASN A 714 -3.90 31.59 -47.89
C ASN A 714 -3.39 30.43 -47.02
N VAL A 715 -3.18 30.50 -45.70
CA VAL A 715 -3.90 31.11 -44.53
C VAL A 715 -5.04 30.24 -43.96
N GLN A 716 -4.81 29.70 -42.74
CA GLN A 716 -5.74 29.34 -41.63
C GLN A 716 -6.93 28.38 -41.97
N THR A 717 -7.55 27.65 -41.03
CA THR A 717 -7.92 27.94 -39.63
C THR A 717 -7.79 26.72 -38.69
N GLY A 718 -7.93 26.94 -37.39
CA GLY A 718 -8.05 25.87 -36.39
C GLY A 718 -9.48 25.73 -35.84
N VAL A 719 -9.65 24.72 -34.99
CA VAL A 719 -10.69 24.51 -33.96
C VAL A 719 -12.16 24.60 -34.41
N GLU A 720 -12.89 23.47 -34.41
CA GLU A 720 -13.99 23.23 -33.45
C GLU A 720 -14.61 21.81 -33.59
N SER A 721 -15.68 21.58 -32.81
CA SER A 721 -16.18 20.30 -32.29
C SER A 721 -17.22 19.56 -33.16
N LEU A 722 -17.92 18.59 -32.55
CA LEU A 722 -19.00 17.72 -33.06
C LEU A 722 -18.51 16.47 -33.82
N GLY A 723 -19.21 15.34 -33.83
CA GLY A 723 -20.53 15.01 -33.28
C GLY A 723 -21.15 13.90 -34.13
N LYS A 724 -21.98 13.03 -33.54
CA LYS A 724 -22.57 11.83 -34.18
C LYS A 724 -23.18 12.11 -35.57
N ILE A 725 -23.01 11.16 -36.51
CA ILE A 725 -24.05 10.41 -37.27
C ILE A 725 -23.36 9.70 -38.44
N GLY A 726 -23.77 8.46 -38.76
CA GLY A 726 -23.17 7.65 -39.83
C GLY A 726 -24.02 7.59 -41.10
N GLY A 727 -23.59 6.78 -42.08
CA GLY A 727 -24.45 6.36 -43.20
C GLY A 727 -23.79 6.30 -44.58
N ILE A 728 -23.45 5.07 -45.01
CA ILE A 728 -23.64 4.51 -46.36
C ILE A 728 -23.23 5.34 -47.61
N LEU A 729 -22.17 4.88 -48.32
CA LEU A 729 -22.08 4.65 -49.79
C LEU A 729 -20.66 4.08 -50.06
N SER A 730 -20.42 2.83 -50.46
CA SER A 730 -20.83 2.04 -51.66
C SER A 730 -20.01 2.30 -52.93
N ALA A 731 -19.36 1.22 -53.43
CA ALA A 731 -18.87 0.99 -54.80
C ALA A 731 -17.72 1.88 -55.34
N ALA A 732 -16.78 1.42 -56.17
CA ALA A 732 -16.36 0.08 -56.67
C ALA A 732 -14.85 0.20 -57.09
N ILE A 733 -14.06 -0.79 -57.55
CA ILE A 733 -14.23 -1.74 -58.68
C ILE A 733 -13.28 -2.95 -58.49
N ALA A 734 -13.64 -4.06 -59.15
CA ALA A 734 -12.96 -5.36 -59.35
C ALA A 734 -11.42 -5.41 -59.36
N GLY A 735 -10.78 -6.56 -59.08
CA GLY A 735 -11.30 -7.90 -58.75
C GLY A 735 -10.49 -9.03 -59.40
N LEU A 736 -10.46 -10.23 -58.80
CA LEU A 736 -9.91 -11.44 -59.45
C LEU A 736 -10.47 -12.75 -58.87
N PHE A 737 -10.54 -13.75 -59.74
CA PHE A 737 -11.40 -14.94 -59.74
C PHE A 737 -11.22 -15.98 -58.61
N ALA A 738 -12.37 -16.40 -58.05
CA ALA A 738 -12.89 -17.78 -57.90
C ALA A 738 -12.02 -18.94 -57.34
N SER A 739 -12.57 -19.66 -56.35
CA SER A 739 -13.11 -21.03 -56.60
C SER A 739 -13.98 -21.64 -55.46
N LYS A 740 -14.95 -22.47 -55.86
CA LYS A 740 -15.58 -23.61 -55.15
C LYS A 740 -16.30 -23.45 -53.78
N LYS A 741 -17.60 -23.13 -53.86
CA LYS A 741 -18.73 -24.10 -53.75
C LYS A 741 -18.72 -25.12 -52.56
N ARG A 742 -19.57 -24.89 -51.53
CA ARG A 742 -20.72 -25.79 -51.19
C ARG A 742 -21.56 -25.42 -49.93
N LYS A 743 -22.88 -25.67 -50.09
CA LYS A 743 -23.93 -26.09 -49.13
C LYS A 743 -24.69 -25.06 -48.27
N ASN A 744 -26.00 -25.04 -48.55
CA ASN A 744 -27.09 -24.53 -47.73
C ASN A 744 -27.33 -25.37 -46.47
N ASN A 745 -27.72 -24.72 -45.37
CA ASN A 745 -29.00 -24.85 -44.63
C ASN A 745 -28.88 -23.94 -43.38
N LYS A 746 -29.78 -22.99 -43.05
CA LYS A 746 -31.26 -22.99 -43.00
C LYS A 746 -31.79 -23.89 -41.87
N PHE A 747 -32.03 -23.33 -40.67
CA PHE A 747 -33.38 -23.00 -40.20
C PHE A 747 -33.43 -22.41 -38.78
N TYR A 748 -34.48 -21.58 -38.57
CA TYR A 748 -35.14 -21.13 -37.32
C TYR A 748 -34.29 -20.64 -36.14
#